data_AF-A0A520CDH5-F1
#
_entry.id   AF-A0A520CDH5-F1
#
_cell.length_a   1.000
_cell.length_b   1.000
_cell.length_c   1.000
_cell.angle_alpha   90.00
_cell.angle_beta   90.00
_cell.angle_gamma   90.00
#
_symmetry.space_group_name_H-M   'P 1'
#
loop_
_entity.id
_entity.type
_entity.pdbx_description
1 polymer ?
#
loop_
_entity_poly.entity_id
_entity_poly.type
_entity_poly.pdbx_seq_one_letter_code
_entity_poly.pdbx_strand_id
1 'polypeptide(L)'
;MNKQEDEPGRDPVPTAGERAASPGRPAASAPATASGATASAADTTGAGIDSQRAIDIEIEADATLGYASIQNAVPVVRSLRLTHRGERALVDVEVRIACNPPFAEGIRLRFDRLAPGESRRIAPVDLRPDHAWLGELQESVLAAIEVTVRAEGLEIDRQARAIEVLAYDQWAGTRALPELLAAFCMPNNPAVDTLVGKASRLLRETHSELSMNGYQSKSRDQVWKQISAIYSTLGAEGLQYAEPPASFGSDGQKIRTPDRILEHRVATCLDLAMLFASAFEQAGLRPVVLIKEGHAWVGVWLHPASFADPLTDDVQAVRKRVDSGEFLVFETTGVAHHHSLRPSLRVAMEQGLAHLRDDDGFRYAVDIHRARELQIKPLPSRAGAPGATGAGAPGEEPPAAIEPTPLLPALDADTLVTLDGPADDTPEGRLAKWKSKLLDLTLRNKLLNFKPTKATLHLVAPDLARLEDALAEGRDFHLRALPPLMEGLDPRVAQVHASRGTGRAPLDDMALDALAQHELLARVQPDALDGHLLAIHAAARIGLEEGGANTLYLALGLLQWTEDEKAETVHGAPILLIPVTLQRQSVRAGFRLARHDDEAIVNPTLLQLLRTNFELRVTGLDAIPVDEKGVDVARVLQAFRLAVAEIPKWEVLEQAHLGIFSFTK
;
A
#
# COMPACT_ATOMS: atom_id res chain seq x y z
N MET A 1 -15.28 -60.52 27.61
CA MET A 1 -15.66 -61.68 28.43
C MET A 1 -16.37 -61.12 29.65
N ASN A 2 -17.71 -61.29 29.75
CA ASN A 2 -18.62 -60.74 30.77
C ASN A 2 -18.63 -59.19 30.96
N LYS A 3 -19.60 -58.57 31.64
CA LYS A 3 -21.09 -58.57 31.65
C LYS A 3 -21.53 -57.62 32.79
N GLN A 4 -22.79 -57.16 32.76
CA GLN A 4 -23.55 -56.51 33.85
C GLN A 4 -23.22 -55.04 34.18
N GLU A 5 -24.11 -54.16 34.66
CA GLU A 5 -25.60 -53.95 34.65
C GLU A 5 -25.99 -53.16 35.93
N ASP A 6 -26.80 -52.11 35.75
CA ASP A 6 -27.79 -51.45 36.63
C ASP A 6 -27.54 -50.88 38.06
N GLU A 7 -27.94 -49.60 38.19
CA GLU A 7 -28.85 -48.92 39.17
C GLU A 7 -29.52 -49.70 40.34
N PRO A 8 -30.04 -49.07 41.45
CA PRO A 8 -31.05 -47.98 41.40
C PRO A 8 -31.27 -46.97 42.60
N GLY A 9 -31.89 -45.81 42.27
CA GLY A 9 -33.13 -45.20 42.82
C GLY A 9 -33.51 -44.96 44.32
N ARG A 10 -34.05 -43.73 44.56
CA ARG A 10 -35.21 -43.34 45.46
C ARG A 10 -35.07 -43.38 47.00
N ASP A 11 -35.80 -42.64 47.87
CA ASP A 11 -36.76 -41.50 47.79
C ASP A 11 -36.62 -40.59 49.09
N PRO A 12 -37.64 -40.11 49.87
CA PRO A 12 -38.01 -38.68 49.86
C PRO A 12 -38.16 -37.94 51.24
N VAL A 13 -38.73 -36.73 51.16
CA VAL A 13 -39.03 -35.64 52.15
C VAL A 13 -39.89 -36.03 53.39
N PRO A 14 -39.78 -35.29 54.52
CA PRO A 14 -40.98 -34.64 55.09
C PRO A 14 -40.78 -33.16 55.55
N THR A 15 -41.90 -32.44 55.78
CA THR A 15 -42.01 -30.97 55.91
C THR A 15 -42.68 -30.44 57.21
N ALA A 16 -42.23 -29.29 57.73
CA ALA A 16 -42.97 -28.23 58.47
C ALA A 16 -41.97 -27.05 58.71
N GLY A 17 -42.23 -25.73 58.57
CA GLY A 17 -43.35 -24.87 59.01
C GLY A 17 -42.88 -24.07 60.27
N GLU A 18 -42.89 -22.73 60.41
CA GLU A 18 -43.48 -21.60 59.66
C GLU A 18 -42.82 -20.23 60.08
N ARG A 19 -42.85 -19.18 59.21
CA ARG A 19 -42.78 -17.69 59.48
C ARG A 19 -41.52 -17.08 60.19
N ALA A 20 -40.90 -15.93 59.84
CA ALA A 20 -41.36 -14.67 59.21
C ALA A 20 -40.18 -13.72 58.80
N ALA A 21 -40.45 -12.80 57.86
CA ALA A 21 -39.84 -11.45 57.63
C ALA A 21 -38.33 -11.26 57.27
N SER A 22 -38.10 -10.35 56.32
CA SER A 22 -36.82 -9.97 55.66
C SER A 22 -35.87 -9.09 56.52
N PRO A 23 -34.58 -8.94 56.15
CA PRO A 23 -34.20 -7.82 55.27
C PRO A 23 -32.95 -8.03 54.35
N GLY A 24 -32.70 -7.06 53.44
CA GLY A 24 -31.33 -6.68 53.06
C GLY A 24 -30.83 -7.04 51.65
N ARG A 25 -30.83 -6.07 50.71
CA ARG A 25 -30.04 -6.09 49.46
C ARG A 25 -29.63 -4.65 49.14
N PRO A 26 -28.34 -4.32 48.87
CA PRO A 26 -27.92 -2.95 48.58
C PRO A 26 -28.29 -2.54 47.14
N ALA A 27 -28.59 -1.25 46.95
CA ALA A 27 -29.07 -0.69 45.69
C ALA A 27 -28.04 0.23 45.02
N ALA A 28 -28.19 0.42 43.71
CA ALA A 28 -27.36 1.31 42.89
C ALA A 28 -27.60 2.79 43.21
N SER A 29 -26.58 3.63 42.97
CA SER A 29 -26.62 5.08 43.14
C SER A 29 -26.53 5.82 41.81
N ALA A 30 -27.60 6.51 41.46
CA ALA A 30 -27.59 7.62 40.50
C ALA A 30 -28.17 8.86 41.23
N PRO A 31 -27.61 10.07 41.06
CA PRO A 31 -28.19 11.28 41.61
C PRO A 31 -28.97 12.06 40.55
N ALA A 32 -30.22 12.41 40.87
CA ALA A 32 -30.99 13.44 40.17
C ALA A 32 -31.60 14.41 41.18
N THR A 33 -31.38 15.70 40.93
CA THR A 33 -32.21 16.86 41.32
C THR A 33 -32.72 17.01 42.77
N ALA A 34 -32.36 18.11 43.41
CA ALA A 34 -33.15 18.75 44.46
C ALA A 34 -33.25 20.26 44.18
N SER A 35 -34.45 20.83 44.30
CA SER A 35 -34.72 22.26 44.11
C SER A 35 -35.03 22.97 45.43
N GLY A 36 -34.72 24.27 45.52
CA GLY A 36 -35.05 25.12 46.66
C GLY A 36 -35.12 26.61 46.28
N ALA A 37 -36.28 27.22 46.52
CA ALA A 37 -36.59 28.66 46.35
C ALA A 37 -35.91 29.52 47.45
N THR A 38 -35.79 30.87 47.48
CA THR A 38 -36.29 32.05 46.71
C THR A 38 -35.39 33.28 47.11
N ALA A 39 -35.42 34.53 46.60
CA ALA A 39 -36.23 35.27 45.60
C ALA A 39 -35.48 36.55 45.10
N SER A 40 -35.91 37.08 43.95
CA SER A 40 -36.06 38.51 43.56
C SER A 40 -34.90 39.52 43.66
N ALA A 41 -34.41 39.94 42.48
CA ALA A 41 -34.20 41.35 42.11
C ALA A 41 -34.48 41.52 40.60
N ALA A 42 -34.87 42.71 40.14
CA ALA A 42 -35.63 42.90 38.89
C ALA A 42 -34.82 43.32 37.64
N ASP A 43 -35.48 43.15 36.48
CA ASP A 43 -35.29 43.81 35.18
C ASP A 43 -33.88 43.93 34.56
N THR A 44 -33.70 43.25 33.42
CA THR A 44 -33.89 43.94 32.12
C THR A 44 -33.99 42.94 30.95
N THR A 45 -34.96 43.16 30.07
CA THR A 45 -35.20 42.35 28.86
C THR A 45 -34.22 42.67 27.75
N GLY A 46 -33.03 42.07 27.79
CA GLY A 46 -32.10 42.03 26.67
C GLY A 46 -32.45 40.94 25.67
N ALA A 47 -33.33 41.23 24.70
CA ALA A 47 -33.58 40.32 23.58
C ALA A 47 -32.33 40.24 22.68
N GLY A 48 -31.49 39.24 22.91
CA GLY A 48 -30.36 38.92 22.04
C GLY A 48 -30.87 38.44 20.68
N ILE A 49 -30.78 39.31 19.68
CA ILE A 49 -31.11 38.99 18.29
C ILE A 49 -30.09 37.98 17.79
N ASP A 50 -30.56 36.78 17.45
CA ASP A 50 -29.77 35.79 16.72
C ASP A 50 -29.46 36.35 15.32
N SER A 51 -28.23 36.83 15.14
CA SER A 51 -27.79 37.41 13.87
C SER A 51 -27.61 36.29 12.86
N GLN A 52 -28.63 36.06 12.02
CA GLN A 52 -28.59 35.11 10.92
C GLN A 52 -27.34 35.33 10.07
N ARG A 53 -26.38 34.40 10.16
CA ARG A 53 -25.14 34.47 9.38
C ARG A 53 -25.49 34.39 7.89
N ALA A 54 -25.02 35.37 7.12
CA ALA A 54 -25.30 35.43 5.68
C ALA A 54 -24.67 34.25 4.91
N ILE A 55 -23.55 33.72 5.41
CA ILE A 55 -22.91 32.51 4.91
C ILE A 55 -22.65 31.55 6.07
N ASP A 56 -22.68 30.26 5.76
CA ASP A 56 -22.38 29.16 6.67
C ASP A 56 -21.12 28.44 6.16
N ILE A 57 -20.18 28.16 7.08
CA ILE A 57 -18.81 27.70 6.76
C ILE A 57 -18.57 26.37 7.47
N GLU A 58 -18.69 25.27 6.73
CA GLU A 58 -18.37 23.93 7.23
C GLU A 58 -16.93 23.56 6.86
N ILE A 59 -16.05 23.45 7.86
CA ILE A 59 -14.66 23.03 7.70
C ILE A 59 -14.55 21.53 8.04
N GLU A 60 -14.29 20.69 7.04
CA GLU A 60 -14.02 19.25 7.22
C GLU A 60 -12.50 19.01 7.22
N ALA A 61 -11.97 18.60 8.37
CA ALA A 61 -10.55 18.28 8.59
C ALA A 61 -10.44 17.17 9.64
N ASP A 62 -9.26 16.56 9.78
CA ASP A 62 -9.02 15.62 10.87
C ASP A 62 -8.83 16.36 12.21
N ALA A 63 -9.15 15.70 13.32
CA ALA A 63 -8.97 16.28 14.66
C ALA A 63 -7.49 16.43 15.03
N THR A 64 -6.63 15.55 14.49
CA THR A 64 -5.18 15.57 14.71
C THR A 64 -4.44 15.25 13.43
N LEU A 65 -3.30 15.89 13.19
CA LEU A 65 -2.49 15.73 11.98
C LEU A 65 -1.00 15.66 12.34
N GLY A 66 -0.32 14.59 11.94
CA GLY A 66 1.12 14.41 12.18
C GLY A 66 1.95 14.42 10.88
N TYR A 67 3.27 14.51 11.01
CA TYR A 67 4.19 14.51 9.86
C TYR A 67 3.97 13.29 8.94
N ALA A 68 3.80 12.11 9.53
CA ALA A 68 3.52 10.87 8.81
C ALA A 68 2.27 10.98 7.91
N SER A 69 1.19 11.58 8.39
CA SER A 69 -0.05 11.80 7.61
C SER A 69 0.19 12.79 6.46
N ILE A 70 0.86 13.90 6.76
CA ILE A 70 1.14 14.98 5.82
C ILE A 70 2.01 14.51 4.65
N GLN A 71 3.09 13.78 4.95
CA GLN A 71 3.99 13.22 3.95
C GLN A 71 3.30 12.16 3.08
N ASN A 72 2.37 11.41 3.66
CA ASN A 72 1.61 10.34 2.99
C ASN A 72 0.28 10.83 2.41
N ALA A 73 0.24 12.07 1.90
CA ALA A 73 -0.88 12.62 1.12
C ALA A 73 -2.23 12.77 1.84
N VAL A 74 -2.25 12.87 3.18
CA VAL A 74 -3.42 13.36 3.91
C VAL A 74 -3.48 14.90 3.78
N PRO A 75 -4.60 15.49 3.31
CA PRO A 75 -4.77 16.94 3.22
C PRO A 75 -4.97 17.57 4.60
N VAL A 76 -4.53 18.82 4.77
CA VAL A 76 -4.81 19.59 6.01
C VAL A 76 -6.30 19.85 6.19
N VAL A 77 -7.03 20.03 5.08
CA VAL A 77 -8.49 20.22 5.05
C VAL A 77 -9.08 19.28 3.99
N ARG A 78 -9.89 18.31 4.44
CA ARG A 78 -10.55 17.30 3.58
C ARG A 78 -11.60 17.95 2.68
N SER A 79 -12.43 18.85 3.21
CA SER A 79 -13.26 19.74 2.39
C SER A 79 -13.64 21.03 3.10
N LEU A 80 -13.98 22.04 2.30
CA LEU A 80 -14.61 23.27 2.76
C LEU A 80 -15.95 23.40 2.03
N ARG A 81 -17.05 23.55 2.77
CA ARG A 81 -18.36 23.92 2.19
C ARG A 81 -18.76 25.31 2.65
N LEU A 82 -19.23 26.09 1.69
CA LEU A 82 -19.75 27.43 1.88
C LEU A 82 -21.20 27.44 1.41
N THR A 83 -22.13 27.63 2.33
CA THR A 83 -23.56 27.65 2.04
C THR A 83 -24.10 29.05 2.28
N HIS A 84 -24.51 29.73 1.21
CA HIS A 84 -24.99 31.11 1.29
C HIS A 84 -26.47 31.14 1.69
N ARG A 85 -26.75 31.65 2.89
CA ARG A 85 -28.07 31.71 3.53
C ARG A 85 -28.77 33.08 3.36
N GLY A 86 -28.10 34.06 2.76
CA GLY A 86 -28.65 35.39 2.50
C GLY A 86 -29.55 35.50 1.26
N GLU A 87 -30.37 36.55 1.21
CA GLU A 87 -31.36 36.78 0.14
C GLU A 87 -30.77 37.38 -1.15
N ARG A 88 -29.59 38.00 -1.09
CA ARG A 88 -28.94 38.67 -2.22
C ARG A 88 -27.63 37.97 -2.57
N ALA A 89 -27.39 37.75 -3.86
CA ALA A 89 -26.14 37.12 -4.31
C ALA A 89 -24.92 37.92 -3.83
N LEU A 90 -23.92 37.22 -3.28
CA LEU A 90 -22.61 37.79 -2.99
C LEU A 90 -21.81 37.86 -4.29
N VAL A 91 -20.98 38.89 -4.44
CA VAL A 91 -20.13 39.17 -5.61
C VAL A 91 -18.69 39.40 -5.13
N ASP A 92 -17.70 39.06 -5.96
CA ASP A 92 -16.26 39.12 -5.62
C ASP A 92 -15.97 38.49 -4.24
N VAL A 93 -16.32 37.21 -4.12
CA VAL A 93 -16.19 36.46 -2.87
C VAL A 93 -14.77 35.90 -2.76
N GLU A 94 -13.96 36.46 -1.87
CA GLU A 94 -12.64 35.97 -1.50
C GLU A 94 -12.73 35.11 -0.23
N VAL A 95 -12.18 33.90 -0.31
CA VAL A 95 -12.13 32.94 0.80
C VAL A 95 -10.67 32.69 1.16
N ARG A 96 -10.25 33.19 2.31
CA ARG A 96 -8.91 32.98 2.85
C ARG A 96 -8.93 31.82 3.82
N ILE A 97 -8.02 30.87 3.63
CA ILE A 97 -7.82 29.71 4.49
C ILE A 97 -6.40 29.80 5.04
N ALA A 98 -6.21 29.74 6.36
CA ALA A 98 -4.90 29.86 6.99
C ALA A 98 -4.78 28.96 8.22
N CYS A 99 -3.55 28.65 8.61
CA CYS A 99 -3.23 27.89 9.82
C CYS A 99 -2.61 28.81 10.89
N ASN A 100 -2.91 28.56 12.15
CA ASN A 100 -2.36 29.28 13.30
C ASN A 100 -2.02 28.28 14.43
N PRO A 101 -0.74 28.02 14.76
CA PRO A 101 0.48 28.50 14.09
C PRO A 101 0.53 28.13 12.59
N PRO A 102 1.36 28.81 11.78
CA PRO A 102 1.38 28.64 10.32
C PRO A 102 2.12 27.37 9.86
N PHE A 103 1.67 26.20 10.33
CA PHE A 103 2.23 24.88 9.96
C PHE A 103 1.99 24.49 8.49
N ALA A 104 1.19 25.27 7.77
CA ALA A 104 0.96 25.17 6.33
C ALA A 104 0.71 26.57 5.72
N GLU A 105 1.17 26.77 4.49
CA GLU A 105 0.92 27.96 3.68
C GLU A 105 -0.58 28.08 3.38
N GLY A 106 -1.18 29.18 3.84
CA GLY A 106 -2.60 29.47 3.62
C GLY A 106 -2.91 29.86 2.17
N ILE A 107 -4.06 29.45 1.67
CA ILE A 107 -4.51 29.76 0.30
C ILE A 107 -5.61 30.84 0.28
N ARG A 108 -5.83 31.42 -0.91
CA ARG A 108 -6.96 32.30 -1.20
C ARG A 108 -7.70 31.78 -2.43
N LEU A 109 -8.99 31.55 -2.29
CA LEU A 109 -9.90 31.20 -3.37
C LEU A 109 -10.74 32.44 -3.71
N ARG A 110 -11.08 32.63 -4.98
CA ARG A 110 -11.92 33.73 -5.44
C ARG A 110 -13.05 33.23 -6.30
N PHE A 111 -14.21 33.86 -6.15
CA PHE A 111 -15.45 33.51 -6.83
C PHE A 111 -16.16 34.78 -7.29
N ASP A 112 -16.45 34.90 -8.57
CA ASP A 112 -17.14 36.09 -9.12
C ASP A 112 -18.51 36.31 -8.47
N ARG A 113 -19.21 35.22 -8.13
CA ARG A 113 -20.56 35.24 -7.54
C ARG A 113 -20.86 33.98 -6.72
N LEU A 114 -21.69 34.14 -5.69
CA LEU A 114 -22.33 33.06 -4.93
C LEU A 114 -23.83 33.40 -4.75
N ALA A 115 -24.73 32.57 -5.28
CA ALA A 115 -26.17 32.87 -5.33
C ALA A 115 -26.91 32.57 -4.00
N PRO A 116 -28.09 33.18 -3.73
CA PRO A 116 -28.95 32.81 -2.61
C PRO A 116 -29.26 31.30 -2.58
N GLY A 117 -29.01 30.65 -1.45
CA GLY A 117 -29.19 29.21 -1.29
C GLY A 117 -28.13 28.33 -1.98
N GLU A 118 -27.13 28.90 -2.66
CA GLU A 118 -26.06 28.14 -3.28
C GLU A 118 -25.14 27.54 -2.20
N SER A 119 -24.81 26.25 -2.35
CA SER A 119 -23.79 25.57 -1.56
C SER A 119 -22.64 25.15 -2.45
N ARG A 120 -21.43 25.67 -2.16
CA ARG A 120 -20.21 25.38 -2.92
C ARG A 120 -19.24 24.59 -2.05
N ARG A 121 -18.90 23.38 -2.49
CA ARG A 121 -17.90 22.52 -1.84
C ARG A 121 -16.58 22.56 -2.61
N ILE A 122 -15.48 22.75 -1.89
CA ILE A 122 -14.11 22.60 -2.38
C ILE A 122 -13.52 21.38 -1.68
N ALA A 123 -13.04 20.39 -2.43
CA ALA A 123 -12.44 19.16 -1.90
C ALA A 123 -11.47 18.55 -2.93
N PRO A 124 -10.24 18.17 -2.54
CA PRO A 124 -9.58 18.49 -1.26
C PRO A 124 -9.25 19.99 -1.16
N VAL A 125 -8.90 20.46 0.04
CA VAL A 125 -8.26 21.76 0.25
C VAL A 125 -6.83 21.51 0.69
N ASP A 126 -5.95 21.40 -0.30
CA ASP A 126 -4.53 21.07 -0.12
C ASP A 126 -3.71 22.32 0.22
N LEU A 127 -3.61 22.64 1.51
CA LEU A 127 -2.64 23.62 2.01
C LEU A 127 -1.22 23.04 1.92
N ARG A 128 -0.26 23.84 1.46
CA ARG A 128 1.15 23.41 1.33
C ARG A 128 1.79 23.32 2.72
N PRO A 129 2.20 22.15 3.20
CA PRO A 129 2.74 22.01 4.56
C PRO A 129 4.12 22.67 4.69
N ASP A 130 4.40 23.31 5.83
CA ASP A 130 5.76 23.75 6.16
C ASP A 130 6.54 22.57 6.76
N HIS A 131 7.25 21.84 5.88
CA HIS A 131 8.03 20.68 6.27
C HIS A 131 9.20 21.00 7.22
N ALA A 132 9.71 22.24 7.25
CA ALA A 132 10.75 22.62 8.20
C ALA A 132 10.13 22.77 9.60
N TRP A 133 9.05 23.55 9.72
CA TRP A 133 8.33 23.73 10.98
C TRP A 133 7.82 22.39 11.55
N LEU A 134 7.22 21.55 10.69
CA LEU A 134 6.71 20.23 11.08
C LEU A 134 7.81 19.24 11.46
N GLY A 135 9.01 19.34 10.86
CA GLY A 135 10.16 18.47 11.15
C GLY A 135 10.91 18.85 12.43
N GLU A 136 10.83 20.11 12.84
CA GLU A 136 11.41 20.62 14.09
C GLU A 136 10.49 20.41 15.31
N LEU A 137 9.19 20.21 15.10
CA LEU A 137 8.18 20.12 16.16
C LEU A 137 8.42 18.93 17.12
N GLN A 138 8.83 19.23 18.36
CA GLN A 138 9.16 18.23 19.39
C GLN A 138 7.97 17.80 20.27
N GLU A 139 6.95 18.64 20.42
CA GLU A 139 5.74 18.38 21.22
C GLU A 139 4.50 18.69 20.39
N SER A 140 3.37 18.03 20.65
CA SER A 140 2.14 18.38 19.94
C SER A 140 1.65 19.79 20.34
N VAL A 141 1.03 20.48 19.38
CA VAL A 141 0.56 21.85 19.54
C VAL A 141 -0.90 21.94 19.07
N LEU A 142 -1.74 22.52 19.93
CA LEU A 142 -3.09 22.92 19.53
C LEU A 142 -3.01 24.10 18.56
N ALA A 143 -3.51 23.88 17.35
CA ALA A 143 -3.59 24.84 16.27
C ALA A 143 -5.04 25.08 15.84
N ALA A 144 -5.24 26.05 14.96
CA ALA A 144 -6.52 26.31 14.31
C ALA A 144 -6.35 26.41 12.79
N ILE A 145 -7.33 25.84 12.07
CA ILE A 145 -7.61 26.15 10.67
C ILE A 145 -8.63 27.29 10.67
N GLU A 146 -8.22 28.47 10.23
CA GLU A 146 -9.04 29.68 10.16
C GLU A 146 -9.51 29.91 8.72
N VAL A 147 -10.83 29.96 8.52
CA VAL A 147 -11.46 30.32 7.25
C VAL A 147 -12.17 31.65 7.41
N THR A 148 -11.80 32.62 6.58
CA THR A 148 -12.42 33.96 6.51
C THR A 148 -13.05 34.15 5.14
N VAL A 149 -14.33 34.49 5.08
CA VAL A 149 -15.03 34.82 3.85
C VAL A 149 -15.24 36.32 3.75
N ARG A 150 -14.87 36.89 2.61
CA ARG A 150 -15.09 38.28 2.26
C ARG A 150 -15.90 38.37 0.97
N ALA A 151 -16.74 39.39 0.82
CA ALA A 151 -17.41 39.74 -0.43
C ALA A 151 -17.26 41.25 -0.66
N GLU A 152 -16.89 41.65 -1.88
CA GLU A 152 -16.59 43.06 -2.22
C GLU A 152 -15.58 43.72 -1.24
N GLY A 153 -14.64 42.92 -0.72
CA GLY A 153 -13.64 43.32 0.28
C GLY A 153 -14.09 43.34 1.75
N LEU A 154 -15.40 43.24 2.04
CA LEU A 154 -15.97 43.23 3.39
C LEU A 154 -16.00 41.82 3.98
N GLU A 155 -15.68 41.67 5.26
CA GLU A 155 -15.73 40.37 5.98
C GLU A 155 -17.18 39.98 6.32
N ILE A 156 -17.61 38.82 5.82
CA ILE A 156 -19.00 38.33 5.90
C ILE A 156 -19.17 37.35 7.05
N ASP A 157 -18.26 36.38 7.18
CA ASP A 157 -18.15 35.49 8.33
C ASP A 157 -16.71 34.95 8.46
N ARG A 158 -16.38 34.48 9.67
CA ARG A 158 -15.12 33.81 9.97
C ARG A 158 -15.39 32.61 10.88
N GLN A 159 -14.92 31.44 10.46
CA GLN A 159 -15.01 30.22 11.24
C GLN A 159 -13.60 29.66 11.48
N ALA A 160 -13.36 29.17 12.69
CA ALA A 160 -12.14 28.44 13.04
C ALA A 160 -12.50 26.99 13.41
N ARG A 161 -11.62 26.06 13.07
CA ARG A 161 -11.65 24.66 13.52
C ARG A 161 -10.34 24.33 14.23
N ALA A 162 -10.42 23.91 15.48
CA ALA A 162 -9.26 23.44 16.24
C ALA A 162 -8.74 22.11 15.66
N ILE A 163 -7.42 21.93 15.68
CA ILE A 163 -6.70 20.75 15.24
C ILE A 163 -5.44 20.57 16.09
N GLU A 164 -5.11 19.36 16.52
CA GLU A 164 -3.82 19.07 17.16
C GLU A 164 -2.78 18.72 16.09
N VAL A 165 -1.70 19.48 16.01
CA VAL A 165 -0.56 19.13 15.17
C VAL A 165 0.41 18.31 16.00
N LEU A 166 0.61 17.05 15.61
CA LEU A 166 1.43 16.10 16.36
C LEU A 166 2.92 16.33 16.09
N ALA A 167 3.77 16.01 17.07
CA ALA A 167 5.23 16.10 16.91
C ALA A 167 5.72 15.25 15.72
N TYR A 168 6.90 15.59 15.18
CA TYR A 168 7.50 14.89 14.03
C TYR A 168 7.53 13.36 14.22
N ASP A 169 7.88 12.92 15.43
CA ASP A 169 8.04 11.51 15.81
C ASP A 169 6.80 10.93 16.52
N GLN A 170 5.63 11.54 16.38
CA GLN A 170 4.39 11.11 17.03
C GLN A 170 3.39 10.46 16.06
N TRP A 171 3.08 9.20 16.33
CA TRP A 171 2.03 8.44 15.65
C TRP A 171 0.67 8.72 16.29
N ALA A 172 -0.36 8.88 15.45
CA ALA A 172 -1.73 9.22 15.87
C ALA A 172 -2.53 8.03 16.45
N GLY A 173 -1.99 6.80 16.40
CA GLY A 173 -2.74 5.60 16.79
C GLY A 173 -3.88 5.29 15.82
N THR A 174 -4.92 4.63 16.34
CA THR A 174 -6.15 4.30 15.59
C THR A 174 -7.08 5.49 15.39
N ARG A 175 -6.71 6.69 15.88
CA ARG A 175 -7.41 7.96 15.60
C ARG A 175 -7.18 8.47 14.16
N ALA A 176 -6.20 7.89 13.46
CA ALA A 176 -5.95 8.05 12.04
C ALA A 176 -5.86 6.66 11.37
N LEU A 177 -5.37 6.60 10.13
CA LEU A 177 -5.09 5.36 9.41
C LEU A 177 -3.98 4.56 10.12
N PRO A 178 -4.24 3.37 10.71
CA PRO A 178 -3.25 2.60 11.47
C PRO A 178 -1.99 2.25 10.65
N GLU A 179 -2.16 2.02 9.35
CA GLU A 179 -1.11 1.70 8.37
C GLU A 179 -0.03 2.78 8.28
N LEU A 180 -0.32 4.04 8.67
CA LEU A 180 0.69 5.10 8.79
C LEU A 180 1.76 4.79 9.84
N LEU A 181 1.56 3.78 10.71
CA LEU A 181 2.63 3.23 11.54
C LEU A 181 3.84 2.79 10.70
N ALA A 182 3.63 2.31 9.46
CA ALA A 182 4.70 1.94 8.55
C ALA A 182 5.61 3.12 8.15
N ALA A 183 5.15 4.38 8.30
CA ALA A 183 6.02 5.55 8.09
C ALA A 183 7.15 5.63 9.14
N PHE A 184 6.95 5.07 10.33
CA PHE A 184 7.96 5.05 11.41
C PHE A 184 8.97 3.90 11.26
N CYS A 185 8.77 3.01 10.29
CA CYS A 185 9.82 2.10 9.82
C CYS A 185 10.73 2.90 8.89
N MET A 186 11.95 3.20 9.34
CA MET A 186 12.88 4.16 8.72
C MET A 186 14.16 3.43 8.24
N PRO A 187 14.11 2.63 7.15
CA PRO A 187 15.26 1.85 6.70
C PRO A 187 16.43 2.74 6.28
N ASN A 188 16.15 3.87 5.63
CA ASN A 188 17.16 4.83 5.13
C ASN A 188 17.69 5.80 6.20
N ASN A 189 17.68 5.38 7.48
CA ASN A 189 18.26 6.15 8.58
C ASN A 189 19.74 5.74 8.74
N PRO A 190 20.71 6.69 8.77
CA PRO A 190 22.14 6.36 8.90
C PRO A 190 22.51 5.52 10.13
N ALA A 191 21.69 5.57 11.18
CA ALA A 191 21.84 4.72 12.37
C ALA A 191 21.51 3.25 12.06
N VAL A 192 20.54 2.98 11.17
CA VAL A 192 20.20 1.64 10.66
C VAL A 192 21.29 1.13 9.72
N ASP A 193 21.86 1.98 8.86
CA ASP A 193 23.02 1.60 8.02
C ASP A 193 24.20 1.11 8.87
N THR A 194 24.47 1.81 9.98
CA THR A 194 25.52 1.44 10.94
C THR A 194 25.21 0.11 11.62
N LEU A 195 23.95 -0.09 12.06
CA LEU A 195 23.48 -1.30 12.72
C LEU A 195 23.57 -2.54 11.81
N VAL A 196 23.06 -2.44 10.57
CA VAL A 196 23.11 -3.56 9.62
C VAL A 196 24.55 -3.79 9.14
N GLY A 197 25.39 -2.75 9.08
CA GLY A 197 26.83 -2.88 8.91
C GLY A 197 27.52 -3.70 10.02
N LYS A 198 27.15 -3.48 11.29
CA LYS A 198 27.59 -4.30 12.44
C LYS A 198 27.11 -5.76 12.31
N ALA A 199 25.82 -5.98 12.04
CA ALA A 199 25.24 -7.32 11.88
C ALA A 199 25.84 -8.10 10.70
N SER A 200 26.11 -7.41 9.58
CA SER A 200 26.78 -7.96 8.40
C SER A 200 28.23 -8.39 8.70
N ARG A 201 28.90 -7.74 9.65
CA ARG A 201 30.23 -8.15 10.13
C ARG A 201 30.14 -9.43 10.98
N LEU A 202 29.26 -9.46 11.99
CA LEU A 202 29.00 -10.64 12.82
C LEU A 202 28.63 -11.87 11.99
N LEU A 203 27.81 -11.67 10.95
CA LEU A 203 27.45 -12.71 9.99
C LEU A 203 28.68 -13.30 9.28
N ARG A 204 29.58 -12.48 8.75
CA ARG A 204 30.82 -12.95 8.09
C ARG A 204 31.86 -13.54 9.04
N GLU A 205 31.91 -13.07 10.28
CA GLU A 205 32.81 -13.62 11.31
C GLU A 205 32.41 -15.06 11.71
N THR A 206 31.12 -15.37 11.65
CA THR A 206 30.58 -16.72 11.95
C THR A 206 30.43 -17.60 10.71
N HIS A 207 30.07 -16.99 9.57
CA HIS A 207 29.73 -17.62 8.29
C HIS A 207 30.34 -16.79 7.14
N SER A 208 31.60 -17.06 6.82
CA SER A 208 32.39 -16.26 5.87
C SER A 208 31.84 -16.24 4.44
N GLU A 209 31.01 -17.22 4.09
CA GLU A 209 30.31 -17.37 2.82
C GLU A 209 29.04 -16.51 2.71
N LEU A 210 28.53 -15.97 3.82
CA LEU A 210 27.24 -15.27 3.88
C LEU A 210 27.38 -13.74 3.80
N SER A 211 26.31 -13.12 3.31
CA SER A 211 26.16 -11.66 3.23
C SER A 211 24.75 -11.26 3.64
N MET A 212 24.57 -9.98 4.01
CA MET A 212 23.24 -9.43 4.28
C MET A 212 22.57 -9.10 2.94
N ASN A 213 21.91 -10.09 2.34
CA ASN A 213 21.35 -10.05 0.98
C ASN A 213 19.84 -10.37 0.92
N GLY A 214 19.18 -10.38 2.08
CA GLY A 214 17.75 -10.66 2.21
C GLY A 214 17.41 -12.04 1.63
N TYR A 215 16.48 -12.05 0.68
CA TYR A 215 15.98 -13.27 0.03
C TYR A 215 16.79 -13.76 -1.18
N GLN A 216 17.87 -13.08 -1.58
CA GLN A 216 18.63 -13.43 -2.80
C GLN A 216 19.20 -14.85 -2.76
N SER A 217 19.56 -15.33 -1.56
CA SER A 217 20.01 -16.71 -1.32
C SER A 217 18.96 -17.80 -1.61
N LYS A 218 17.67 -17.43 -1.71
CA LYS A 218 16.51 -18.34 -1.78
C LYS A 218 16.48 -19.40 -0.66
N SER A 219 17.18 -19.16 0.45
CA SER A 219 17.35 -20.12 1.54
C SER A 219 16.87 -19.57 2.88
N ARG A 220 15.84 -20.22 3.44
CA ARG A 220 15.27 -19.90 4.77
C ARG A 220 16.31 -19.99 5.89
N ASP A 221 17.30 -20.88 5.76
CA ASP A 221 18.43 -21.01 6.69
C ASP A 221 19.35 -19.78 6.65
N GLN A 222 19.66 -19.26 5.45
CA GLN A 222 20.47 -18.06 5.32
C GLN A 222 19.70 -16.79 5.74
N VAL A 223 18.40 -16.74 5.48
CA VAL A 223 17.52 -15.66 6.00
C VAL A 223 17.46 -15.71 7.53
N TRP A 224 17.32 -16.90 8.13
CA TRP A 224 17.38 -17.07 9.59
C TRP A 224 18.70 -16.55 10.19
N LYS A 225 19.85 -16.89 9.60
CA LYS A 225 21.16 -16.42 10.08
C LYS A 225 21.31 -14.90 9.99
N GLN A 226 20.76 -14.26 8.96
CA GLN A 226 20.67 -12.80 8.86
C GLN A 226 19.83 -12.19 9.99
N ILE A 227 18.65 -12.77 10.26
CA ILE A 227 17.75 -12.35 11.35
C ILE A 227 18.44 -12.49 12.72
N SER A 228 19.10 -13.63 12.96
CA SER A 228 19.86 -13.87 14.21
C SER A 228 21.05 -12.93 14.35
N ALA A 229 21.77 -12.60 13.27
CA ALA A 229 22.84 -11.59 13.32
C ALA A 229 22.31 -10.20 13.69
N ILE A 230 21.16 -9.78 13.16
CA ILE A 230 20.51 -8.50 13.49
C ILE A 230 20.06 -8.50 14.95
N TYR A 231 19.41 -9.57 15.42
CA TYR A 231 18.97 -9.72 16.82
C TYR A 231 20.16 -9.65 17.80
N SER A 232 21.21 -10.42 17.56
CA SER A 232 22.41 -10.44 18.40
C SER A 232 23.14 -9.10 18.40
N THR A 233 23.12 -8.38 17.28
CA THR A 233 23.69 -7.02 17.17
C THR A 233 22.86 -6.02 17.97
N LEU A 234 21.53 -6.01 17.85
CA LEU A 234 20.66 -5.14 18.64
C LEU A 234 20.76 -5.41 20.14
N GLY A 235 20.94 -6.67 20.55
CA GLY A 235 21.27 -7.04 21.93
C GLY A 235 22.60 -6.46 22.42
N ALA A 236 23.59 -6.28 21.55
CA ALA A 236 24.90 -5.71 21.89
C ALA A 236 24.88 -4.20 22.12
N GLU A 237 23.83 -3.51 21.67
CA GLU A 237 23.70 -2.04 21.72
C GLU A 237 23.38 -1.50 23.13
N GLY A 238 23.35 -2.32 24.19
CA GLY A 238 23.26 -1.86 25.58
C GLY A 238 22.00 -1.03 25.89
N LEU A 239 20.88 -1.34 25.23
CA LEU A 239 19.62 -0.59 25.35
C LEU A 239 18.94 -0.81 26.71
N GLN A 240 18.29 0.22 27.23
CA GLN A 240 17.48 0.19 28.44
C GLN A 240 16.00 0.32 28.08
N TYR A 241 15.16 -0.57 28.62
CA TYR A 241 13.71 -0.48 28.45
C TYR A 241 13.14 0.72 29.20
N ALA A 242 12.23 1.46 28.55
CA ALA A 242 11.39 2.47 29.16
C ALA A 242 9.91 2.07 29.05
N GLU A 243 9.17 2.27 30.12
CA GLU A 243 7.72 2.05 30.12
C GLU A 243 7.02 2.95 29.08
N PRO A 244 6.06 2.43 28.31
CA PRO A 244 5.26 3.23 27.39
C PRO A 244 4.36 4.23 28.16
N PRO A 245 3.95 5.34 27.52
CA PRO A 245 2.94 6.22 28.10
C PRO A 245 1.61 5.49 28.29
N ALA A 246 0.83 5.92 29.29
CA ALA A 246 -0.45 5.29 29.67
C ALA A 246 -1.55 5.31 28.57
N SER A 247 -1.29 5.95 27.43
CA SER A 247 -2.18 6.10 26.28
C SER A 247 -1.92 5.08 25.15
N PHE A 248 -1.07 4.08 25.39
CA PHE A 248 -0.64 3.09 24.39
C PHE A 248 -1.82 2.35 23.74
N GLY A 249 -1.81 2.24 22.41
CA GLY A 249 -2.71 1.38 21.64
C GLY A 249 -3.99 2.05 21.13
N SER A 250 -4.52 3.07 21.80
CA SER A 250 -5.71 3.82 21.36
C SER A 250 -5.41 5.24 20.89
N ASP A 251 -4.68 6.02 21.69
CA ASP A 251 -4.51 7.46 21.46
C ASP A 251 -3.21 7.85 20.74
N GLY A 252 -2.44 6.85 20.31
CA GLY A 252 -1.13 7.05 19.70
C GLY A 252 -0.05 7.42 20.71
N GLN A 253 1.19 7.57 20.23
CA GLN A 253 2.35 7.90 21.05
C GLN A 253 3.52 8.40 20.21
N LYS A 254 4.54 8.94 20.88
CA LYS A 254 5.86 9.17 20.28
C LYS A 254 6.61 7.86 20.08
N ILE A 255 7.25 7.74 18.93
CA ILE A 255 8.09 6.61 18.51
C ILE A 255 9.46 7.19 18.19
N ARG A 256 10.45 6.91 19.02
CA ARG A 256 11.82 7.42 18.86
C ARG A 256 12.39 6.93 17.53
N THR A 257 13.05 7.82 16.80
CA THR A 257 13.75 7.44 15.57
C THR A 257 14.98 6.57 15.86
N PRO A 258 15.45 5.74 14.91
CA PRO A 258 16.62 4.87 15.11
C PRO A 258 17.88 5.59 15.63
N ASP A 259 18.14 6.81 15.16
CA ASP A 259 19.21 7.67 15.65
C ASP A 259 19.05 7.99 17.14
N ARG A 260 17.87 8.46 17.58
CA ARG A 260 17.60 8.76 18.99
C ARG A 260 17.69 7.53 19.89
N ILE A 261 17.26 6.37 19.41
CA ILE A 261 17.34 5.10 20.18
C ILE A 261 18.80 4.70 20.39
N LEU A 262 19.61 4.69 19.32
CA LEU A 262 21.01 4.26 19.40
C LEU A 262 21.93 5.32 20.02
N GLU A 263 21.59 6.61 19.97
CA GLU A 263 22.31 7.68 20.67
C GLU A 263 22.04 7.64 22.18
N HIS A 264 20.77 7.61 22.60
CA HIS A 264 20.40 7.72 24.01
C HIS A 264 20.24 6.39 24.74
N ARG A 265 20.31 5.26 24.02
CA ARG A 265 20.21 3.88 24.54
C ARG A 265 18.92 3.59 25.33
N VAL A 266 17.81 4.24 25.01
CA VAL A 266 16.51 4.07 25.68
C VAL A 266 15.38 3.84 24.68
N ALA A 267 14.57 2.81 24.90
CA ALA A 267 13.48 2.42 23.99
C ALA A 267 12.28 1.78 24.72
N THR A 268 11.07 2.02 24.19
CA THR A 268 9.81 1.32 24.53
C THR A 268 9.61 0.09 23.65
N CYS A 269 8.55 -0.70 23.88
CA CYS A 269 8.22 -1.85 23.05
C CYS A 269 7.95 -1.49 21.58
N LEU A 270 7.27 -0.36 21.32
CA LEU A 270 7.04 0.10 19.94
C LEU A 270 8.32 0.67 19.31
N ASP A 271 9.15 1.39 20.06
CA ASP A 271 10.46 1.86 19.57
C ASP A 271 11.32 0.68 19.07
N LEU A 272 11.38 -0.41 19.86
CA LEU A 272 12.14 -1.61 19.52
C LEU A 272 11.52 -2.35 18.33
N ALA A 273 10.20 -2.52 18.28
CA ALA A 273 9.52 -3.12 17.14
C ALA A 273 9.78 -2.34 15.83
N MET A 274 9.75 -1.01 15.85
CA MET A 274 10.04 -0.17 14.68
C MET A 274 11.53 -0.18 14.31
N LEU A 275 12.45 -0.25 15.28
CA LEU A 275 13.90 -0.37 15.03
C LEU A 275 14.25 -1.71 14.38
N PHE A 276 13.68 -2.82 14.88
CA PHE A 276 13.81 -4.14 14.26
C PHE A 276 13.23 -4.16 12.85
N ALA A 277 12.03 -3.61 12.64
CA ALA A 277 11.43 -3.51 11.32
C ALA A 277 12.32 -2.71 10.36
N SER A 278 12.86 -1.56 10.80
CA SER A 278 13.75 -0.72 10.00
C SER A 278 15.01 -1.48 9.57
N ALA A 279 15.62 -2.23 10.48
CA ALA A 279 16.80 -3.06 10.20
C ALA A 279 16.50 -4.22 9.23
N PHE A 280 15.34 -4.86 9.35
CA PHE A 280 14.92 -5.92 8.42
C PHE A 280 14.59 -5.38 7.03
N GLU A 281 13.85 -4.28 6.92
CA GLU A 281 13.55 -3.64 5.63
C GLU A 281 14.83 -3.20 4.91
N GLN A 282 15.79 -2.61 5.64
CA GLN A 282 17.09 -2.20 5.09
C GLN A 282 17.96 -3.41 4.68
N ALA A 283 17.87 -4.53 5.41
CA ALA A 283 18.50 -5.81 5.04
C ALA A 283 17.82 -6.55 3.86
N GLY A 284 16.78 -5.98 3.24
CA GLY A 284 16.05 -6.61 2.13
C GLY A 284 15.10 -7.73 2.57
N LEU A 285 14.71 -7.76 3.83
CA LEU A 285 13.69 -8.63 4.39
C LEU A 285 12.35 -7.87 4.50
N ARG A 286 11.25 -8.60 4.61
CA ARG A 286 9.89 -8.04 4.74
C ARG A 286 9.42 -8.17 6.20
N PRO A 287 9.48 -7.08 6.99
CA PRO A 287 8.98 -7.07 8.36
C PRO A 287 7.49 -6.76 8.44
N VAL A 288 6.89 -7.15 9.56
CA VAL A 288 5.51 -6.89 9.94
C VAL A 288 5.52 -6.48 11.41
N VAL A 289 4.83 -5.39 11.76
CA VAL A 289 4.73 -4.91 13.14
C VAL A 289 3.41 -5.38 13.73
N LEU A 290 3.44 -6.02 14.89
CA LEU A 290 2.27 -6.61 15.54
C LEU A 290 1.91 -5.82 16.79
N ILE A 291 0.64 -5.45 16.91
CA ILE A 291 0.09 -4.65 18.00
C ILE A 291 -0.95 -5.46 18.77
N LYS A 292 -0.84 -5.45 20.10
CA LYS A 292 -1.88 -5.87 21.02
C LYS A 292 -2.12 -4.79 22.08
N GLU A 293 -3.09 -4.99 22.96
CA GLU A 293 -3.30 -4.06 24.07
C GLU A 293 -2.04 -3.92 24.95
N GLY A 294 -1.59 -2.66 25.12
CA GLY A 294 -0.40 -2.31 25.92
C GLY A 294 0.96 -2.74 25.36
N HIS A 295 1.04 -3.44 24.22
CA HIS A 295 2.31 -4.01 23.76
C HIS A 295 2.46 -4.11 22.22
N ALA A 296 3.71 -4.06 21.76
CA ALA A 296 4.09 -4.20 20.36
C ALA A 296 5.34 -5.08 20.19
N TRP A 297 5.36 -5.88 19.13
CA TRP A 297 6.50 -6.73 18.76
C TRP A 297 6.60 -6.85 17.24
N VAL A 298 7.57 -7.63 16.75
CA VAL A 298 7.87 -7.73 15.32
C VAL A 298 7.75 -9.17 14.83
N GLY A 299 7.46 -9.29 13.54
CA GLY A 299 7.65 -10.49 12.77
C GLY A 299 8.30 -10.21 11.43
N VAL A 300 8.77 -11.27 10.77
CA VAL A 300 9.54 -11.18 9.53
C VAL A 300 9.33 -12.44 8.69
N TRP A 301 9.16 -12.25 7.38
CA TRP A 301 8.99 -13.36 6.44
C TRP A 301 10.33 -14.07 6.17
N LEU A 302 10.34 -15.41 6.12
CA LEU A 302 11.51 -16.22 5.79
C LEU A 302 11.74 -16.42 4.28
N HIS A 303 10.80 -15.94 3.47
CA HIS A 303 10.82 -15.97 2.00
C HIS A 303 10.07 -14.71 1.47
N PRO A 304 10.13 -14.35 0.19
CA PRO A 304 9.54 -13.11 -0.31
C PRO A 304 8.00 -13.20 -0.45
N ALA A 305 7.31 -13.24 0.69
CA ALA A 305 5.85 -13.18 0.83
C ALA A 305 5.39 -11.89 1.52
N SER A 306 4.08 -11.70 1.64
CA SER A 306 3.43 -10.63 2.41
C SER A 306 2.03 -11.09 2.81
N PHE A 307 1.36 -10.31 3.67
CA PHE A 307 -0.09 -10.42 3.81
C PHE A 307 -0.82 -9.86 2.57
N ALA A 308 -2.11 -10.19 2.43
CA ALA A 308 -2.94 -9.73 1.32
C ALA A 308 -3.21 -8.21 1.39
N ASP A 309 -3.32 -7.69 2.60
CA ASP A 309 -3.65 -6.31 2.94
C ASP A 309 -2.56 -5.73 3.86
N PRO A 310 -2.36 -4.39 3.86
CA PRO A 310 -1.34 -3.73 4.69
C PRO A 310 -1.62 -3.84 6.18
N LEU A 311 -2.90 -4.03 6.54
CA LEU A 311 -3.42 -4.17 7.88
C LEU A 311 -4.20 -5.49 7.93
N THR A 312 -3.97 -6.29 8.98
CA THR A 312 -4.81 -7.46 9.26
C THR A 312 -5.07 -7.57 10.76
N ASP A 313 -6.35 -7.66 11.13
CA ASP A 313 -6.84 -7.93 12.48
C ASP A 313 -7.05 -9.43 12.75
N ASP A 314 -7.01 -10.28 11.71
CA ASP A 314 -7.10 -11.74 11.86
C ASP A 314 -5.78 -12.35 12.40
N VAL A 315 -5.71 -12.46 13.73
CA VAL A 315 -4.64 -13.18 14.44
C VAL A 315 -4.53 -14.67 14.02
N GLN A 316 -5.58 -15.30 13.46
CA GLN A 316 -5.47 -16.64 12.88
C GLN A 316 -4.73 -16.63 11.55
N ALA A 317 -4.90 -15.61 10.70
CA ALA A 317 -4.13 -15.46 9.47
C ALA A 317 -2.62 -15.35 9.77
N VAL A 318 -2.26 -14.58 10.82
CA VAL A 318 -0.87 -14.49 11.29
C VAL A 318 -0.37 -15.84 11.81
N ARG A 319 -1.10 -16.50 12.71
CA ARG A 319 -0.70 -17.81 13.28
C ARG A 319 -0.48 -18.88 12.22
N LYS A 320 -1.37 -18.99 11.23
CA LYS A 320 -1.23 -19.96 10.12
C LYS A 320 0.09 -19.84 9.36
N ARG A 321 0.67 -18.62 9.28
CA ARG A 321 1.97 -18.36 8.62
C ARG A 321 3.17 -18.65 9.51
N VAL A 322 3.01 -18.55 10.83
CA VAL A 322 4.01 -19.03 11.79
C VAL A 322 4.02 -20.55 11.84
N ASP A 323 2.86 -21.18 11.89
CA ASP A 323 2.70 -22.65 11.92
C ASP A 323 3.19 -23.32 10.62
N SER A 324 3.06 -22.67 9.46
CA SER A 324 3.66 -23.12 8.20
C SER A 324 5.18 -22.89 8.12
N GLY A 325 5.74 -22.09 9.04
CA GLY A 325 7.14 -21.67 9.03
C GLY A 325 7.50 -20.71 7.89
N GLU A 326 6.52 -20.07 7.25
CA GLU A 326 6.76 -19.00 6.26
C GLU A 326 7.17 -17.69 6.94
N PHE A 327 6.70 -17.48 8.17
CA PHE A 327 6.78 -16.24 8.91
C PHE A 327 7.27 -16.52 10.34
N LEU A 328 8.03 -15.57 10.89
CA LEU A 328 8.51 -15.62 12.27
C LEU A 328 7.91 -14.45 13.04
N VAL A 329 7.64 -14.64 14.32
CA VAL A 329 7.40 -13.57 15.29
C VAL A 329 8.35 -13.75 16.45
N PHE A 330 8.82 -12.65 17.05
CA PHE A 330 9.61 -12.71 18.27
C PHE A 330 9.45 -11.45 19.12
N GLU A 331 9.63 -11.63 20.41
CA GLU A 331 9.55 -10.56 21.40
C GLU A 331 10.78 -9.66 21.32
N THR A 332 10.57 -8.35 21.19
CA THR A 332 11.66 -7.39 20.95
C THR A 332 12.22 -6.78 22.23
N THR A 333 11.42 -6.64 23.28
CA THR A 333 11.79 -5.96 24.53
C THR A 333 12.93 -6.62 25.28
N GLY A 334 13.06 -7.95 25.16
CA GLY A 334 14.12 -8.73 25.81
C GLY A 334 15.55 -8.29 25.45
N VAL A 335 15.79 -7.64 24.30
CA VAL A 335 17.13 -7.13 23.97
C VAL A 335 17.59 -6.01 24.90
N ALA A 336 16.64 -5.26 25.45
CA ALA A 336 16.86 -4.17 26.40
C ALA A 336 16.90 -4.62 27.87
N HIS A 337 17.02 -5.94 28.11
CA HIS A 337 17.37 -6.50 29.41
C HIS A 337 18.89 -6.51 29.61
N HIS A 338 19.31 -6.52 30.88
CA HIS A 338 20.69 -6.78 31.28
C HIS A 338 21.21 -8.09 30.64
N HIS A 339 22.46 -8.11 30.19
CA HIS A 339 23.02 -9.21 29.37
C HIS A 339 22.88 -10.61 29.97
N SER A 340 22.88 -10.73 31.30
CA SER A 340 22.70 -12.00 32.03
C SER A 340 21.26 -12.52 32.04
N LEU A 341 20.29 -11.71 31.61
CA LEU A 341 18.84 -11.99 31.56
C LEU A 341 18.25 -11.80 30.15
N ARG A 342 19.08 -11.44 29.17
CA ARG A 342 18.70 -11.27 27.77
C ARG A 342 18.29 -12.64 27.20
N PRO A 343 17.06 -12.82 26.68
CA PRO A 343 16.65 -14.07 26.07
C PRO A 343 17.45 -14.34 24.79
N SER A 344 17.55 -15.61 24.41
CA SER A 344 17.98 -15.98 23.06
C SER A 344 16.85 -15.66 22.06
N LEU A 345 17.16 -15.52 20.78
CA LEU A 345 16.16 -15.32 19.72
C LEU A 345 15.10 -16.43 19.74
N ARG A 346 15.48 -17.68 20.03
CA ARG A 346 14.55 -18.80 20.20
C ARG A 346 13.56 -18.57 21.36
N VAL A 347 14.04 -18.11 22.51
CA VAL A 347 13.16 -17.78 23.66
C VAL A 347 12.28 -16.57 23.34
N ALA A 348 12.83 -15.57 22.65
CA ALA A 348 12.05 -14.43 22.16
C ALA A 348 10.95 -14.85 21.17
N MET A 349 11.19 -15.83 20.29
CA MET A 349 10.15 -16.41 19.43
C MET A 349 9.04 -17.10 20.24
N GLU A 350 9.39 -17.88 21.25
CA GLU A 350 8.40 -18.55 22.11
C GLU A 350 7.52 -17.52 22.84
N GLN A 351 8.10 -16.39 23.28
CA GLN A 351 7.38 -15.26 23.87
C GLN A 351 6.49 -14.53 22.85
N GLY A 352 7.01 -14.21 21.66
CA GLY A 352 6.22 -13.58 20.59
C GLY A 352 5.07 -14.44 20.08
N LEU A 353 5.26 -15.77 20.03
CA LEU A 353 4.18 -16.73 19.72
C LEU A 353 3.15 -16.81 20.85
N ALA A 354 3.56 -16.69 22.11
CA ALA A 354 2.63 -16.64 23.23
C ALA A 354 1.70 -15.40 23.16
N HIS A 355 2.18 -14.27 22.62
CA HIS A 355 1.34 -13.09 22.37
C HIS A 355 0.28 -13.32 21.28
N LEU A 356 0.50 -14.20 20.30
CA LEU A 356 -0.50 -14.58 19.30
C LEU A 356 -1.57 -15.58 19.81
N ARG A 357 -1.45 -16.07 21.05
CA ARG A 357 -2.46 -16.95 21.69
C ARG A 357 -3.50 -16.16 22.51
N ASP A 358 -3.29 -14.85 22.61
CA ASP A 358 -4.14 -13.88 23.30
C ASP A 358 -5.07 -13.24 22.27
N ASP A 359 -6.07 -14.00 21.80
CA ASP A 359 -7.00 -13.61 20.74
C ASP A 359 -7.77 -12.32 21.08
N ASP A 360 -8.16 -12.15 22.35
CA ASP A 360 -8.90 -10.97 22.83
C ASP A 360 -8.01 -9.71 22.95
N GLY A 361 -6.72 -9.89 23.24
CA GLY A 361 -5.77 -8.78 23.36
C GLY A 361 -5.21 -8.27 22.04
N PHE A 362 -5.14 -9.12 21.00
CA PHE A 362 -4.62 -8.76 19.68
C PHE A 362 -5.43 -7.63 19.04
N ARG A 363 -4.75 -6.68 18.39
CA ARG A 363 -5.39 -5.55 17.72
C ARG A 363 -5.25 -5.63 16.20
N TYR A 364 -4.02 -5.67 15.71
CA TYR A 364 -3.70 -5.79 14.28
C TYR A 364 -2.21 -6.02 14.04
N ALA A 365 -1.88 -6.51 12.85
CA ALA A 365 -0.54 -6.52 12.28
C ALA A 365 -0.47 -5.57 11.06
N VAL A 366 0.62 -4.80 10.96
CA VAL A 366 0.92 -3.90 9.84
C VAL A 366 2.07 -4.49 9.02
N ASP A 367 1.78 -4.94 7.80
CA ASP A 367 2.79 -5.44 6.86
C ASP A 367 3.48 -4.26 6.16
N ILE A 368 4.76 -4.04 6.51
CA ILE A 368 5.51 -2.86 6.05
C ILE A 368 5.67 -2.88 4.53
N HIS A 369 5.94 -4.06 3.96
CA HIS A 369 6.12 -4.21 2.51
C HIS A 369 4.83 -3.87 1.76
N ARG A 370 3.69 -4.42 2.21
CA ARG A 370 2.38 -4.15 1.63
C ARG A 370 1.96 -2.68 1.82
N ALA A 371 2.36 -2.05 2.93
CA ALA A 371 2.20 -0.61 3.13
C ALA A 371 3.04 0.23 2.14
N ARG A 372 4.27 -0.20 1.78
CA ARG A 372 5.08 0.47 0.73
C ARG A 372 4.42 0.41 -0.64
N GLU A 373 3.86 -0.74 -1.03
CA GLU A 373 3.14 -0.88 -2.30
C GLU A 373 1.99 0.14 -2.40
N LEU A 374 1.24 0.33 -1.31
CA LEU A 374 0.21 1.36 -1.22
C LEU A 374 0.75 2.79 -1.04
N GLN A 375 2.02 3.03 -1.37
CA GLN A 375 2.69 4.33 -1.36
C GLN A 375 2.85 4.98 0.04
N ILE A 376 2.88 4.18 1.12
CA ILE A 376 3.22 4.69 2.47
C ILE A 376 4.74 4.80 2.62
N LYS A 377 5.24 6.03 2.50
CA LYS A 377 6.64 6.42 2.55
C LYS A 377 7.13 6.54 4.01
N PRO A 378 8.40 6.17 4.28
CA PRO A 378 9.03 6.35 5.59
C PRO A 378 9.24 7.85 5.90
N LEU A 379 9.29 8.18 7.20
CA LEU A 379 9.70 9.51 7.66
C LEU A 379 11.12 9.86 7.17
N PRO A 380 11.40 11.12 6.79
CA PRO A 380 12.70 11.52 6.28
C PRO A 380 13.72 11.67 7.42
N SER A 381 14.87 11.01 7.31
CA SER A 381 16.01 11.20 8.21
C SER A 381 16.36 12.69 8.35
N ARG A 382 16.38 13.22 9.57
CA ARG A 382 16.63 14.65 9.82
C ARG A 382 18.12 14.98 9.61
N ALA A 383 18.39 16.05 8.86
CA ALA A 383 19.75 16.49 8.60
C ALA A 383 20.43 16.94 9.91
N GLY A 384 21.65 16.47 10.16
CA GLY A 384 22.39 16.76 11.39
C GLY A 384 22.28 15.70 12.49
N ALA A 385 21.53 14.62 12.29
CA ALA A 385 21.70 13.41 13.12
C ALA A 385 23.16 12.94 13.02
N PRO A 386 23.92 12.87 14.13
CA PRO A 386 25.29 12.40 14.08
C PRO A 386 25.28 10.92 13.70
N GLY A 387 25.80 10.59 12.51
CA GLY A 387 26.09 9.20 12.16
C GLY A 387 27.00 8.63 13.23
N ALA A 388 26.53 7.60 13.95
CA ALA A 388 27.05 7.17 15.25
C ALA A 388 28.59 7.12 15.27
N THR A 389 29.20 8.10 15.95
CA THR A 389 30.63 8.36 15.80
C THR A 389 31.47 7.34 16.57
N GLY A 390 31.97 6.35 15.84
CA GLY A 390 33.09 5.50 16.27
C GLY A 390 32.67 4.26 17.06
N ALA A 391 33.36 3.16 16.79
CA ALA A 391 33.24 1.93 17.57
C ALA A 391 33.77 2.13 19.01
N GLY A 392 33.10 1.54 20.00
CA GLY A 392 33.55 1.57 21.39
C GLY A 392 32.97 2.73 22.20
N ALA A 393 31.70 3.09 21.97
CA ALA A 393 30.97 3.90 22.93
C ALA A 393 30.89 3.16 24.29
N PRO A 394 31.04 3.84 25.44
CA PRO A 394 30.99 3.20 26.74
C PRO A 394 29.60 2.60 26.98
N GLY A 395 29.52 1.26 27.02
CA GLY A 395 28.28 0.50 27.18
C GLY A 395 27.99 -0.50 26.05
N GLU A 396 28.72 -0.49 24.94
CA GLU A 396 28.60 -1.54 23.90
C GLU A 396 29.20 -2.87 24.41
N GLU A 397 28.42 -3.94 24.30
CA GLU A 397 28.81 -5.31 24.66
C GLU A 397 29.27 -6.10 23.42
N PRO A 398 30.02 -7.22 23.57
CA PRO A 398 30.19 -8.14 22.46
C PRO A 398 28.83 -8.78 22.11
N PRO A 399 28.44 -8.86 20.82
CA PRO A 399 27.20 -9.52 20.41
C PRO A 399 27.23 -11.01 20.74
N ALA A 400 26.04 -11.57 20.97
CA ALA A 400 25.88 -13.02 21.08
C ALA A 400 26.22 -13.71 19.75
N ALA A 401 26.68 -14.96 19.81
CA ALA A 401 26.88 -15.77 18.62
C ALA A 401 25.56 -16.00 17.86
N ILE A 402 25.64 -16.20 16.55
CA ILE A 402 24.49 -16.51 15.71
C ILE A 402 23.92 -17.88 16.12
N GLU A 403 22.61 -17.95 16.37
CA GLU A 403 21.94 -19.17 16.81
C GLU A 403 21.72 -20.14 15.64
N PRO A 404 21.92 -21.46 15.86
CA PRO A 404 21.63 -22.46 14.83
C PRO A 404 20.15 -22.45 14.47
N THR A 405 19.89 -22.53 13.17
CA THR A 405 18.56 -22.54 12.57
C THR A 405 17.65 -23.58 13.25
N PRO A 406 16.45 -23.21 13.72
CA PRO A 406 15.50 -24.18 14.25
C PRO A 406 15.09 -25.20 13.18
N LEU A 407 14.56 -26.35 13.61
CA LEU A 407 13.82 -27.25 12.72
C LEU A 407 12.56 -26.52 12.22
N LEU A 408 12.67 -25.94 11.03
CA LEU A 408 11.56 -25.29 10.34
C LEU A 408 10.69 -26.36 9.65
N PRO A 409 9.34 -26.21 9.64
CA PRO A 409 8.48 -27.03 8.82
C PRO A 409 8.93 -27.04 7.36
N ALA A 410 8.86 -28.19 6.70
CA ALA A 410 9.13 -28.30 5.28
C ALA A 410 8.14 -27.42 4.51
N LEU A 411 8.66 -26.50 3.71
CA LEU A 411 7.93 -25.85 2.63
C LEU A 411 8.44 -26.54 1.36
N ASP A 412 7.53 -27.08 0.55
CA ASP A 412 7.87 -27.97 -0.57
C ASP A 412 8.80 -27.27 -1.58
N ALA A 413 10.07 -27.67 -1.57
CA ALA A 413 11.12 -27.07 -2.40
C ALA A 413 10.92 -27.33 -3.90
N ASP A 414 10.15 -28.35 -4.26
CA ASP A 414 9.74 -28.65 -5.65
C ASP A 414 8.88 -27.53 -6.28
N THR A 415 8.48 -26.53 -5.50
CA THR A 415 7.82 -25.30 -6.00
C THR A 415 8.82 -24.22 -6.45
N LEU A 416 10.14 -24.47 -6.38
CA LEU A 416 11.20 -23.50 -6.74
C LEU A 416 12.43 -24.19 -7.37
N VAL A 417 12.46 -24.37 -8.70
CA VAL A 417 13.65 -24.87 -9.43
C VAL A 417 13.97 -24.03 -10.67
N THR A 418 15.27 -23.93 -10.96
CA THR A 418 15.97 -23.18 -12.01
C THR A 418 15.68 -23.63 -13.46
N LEU A 419 15.89 -22.68 -14.38
CA LEU A 419 15.89 -22.87 -15.84
C LEU A 419 17.30 -23.19 -16.37
N ASP A 420 17.39 -24.08 -17.37
CA ASP A 420 18.48 -24.21 -18.35
C ASP A 420 17.90 -24.82 -19.66
N GLY A 421 18.39 -24.39 -20.83
CA GLY A 421 17.86 -24.74 -22.17
C GLY A 421 18.35 -26.10 -22.75
N PRO A 422 18.38 -26.35 -24.10
CA PRO A 422 18.30 -25.37 -25.22
C PRO A 422 17.56 -25.82 -26.53
N ALA A 423 17.60 -24.93 -27.55
CA ALA A 423 17.75 -25.16 -29.00
C ALA A 423 16.55 -25.56 -29.92
N ASP A 424 16.02 -24.53 -30.61
CA ASP A 424 16.13 -24.26 -32.07
C ASP A 424 15.59 -25.16 -33.22
N ASP A 425 15.05 -24.41 -34.19
CA ASP A 425 14.98 -24.59 -35.66
C ASP A 425 13.91 -25.54 -36.28
N THR A 426 13.06 -24.99 -37.14
CA THR A 426 13.05 -25.26 -38.60
C THR A 426 12.03 -24.35 -39.36
N PRO A 427 11.31 -24.76 -40.43
CA PRO A 427 11.43 -24.09 -41.72
C PRO A 427 10.33 -23.05 -42.06
N GLU A 428 9.61 -22.53 -41.06
CA GLU A 428 8.41 -21.68 -41.20
C GLU A 428 8.68 -20.29 -41.79
N GLY A 429 9.92 -19.78 -41.72
CA GLY A 429 10.30 -18.46 -42.26
C GLY A 429 10.02 -18.27 -43.77
N ARG A 430 9.74 -19.36 -44.50
CA ARG A 430 9.33 -19.33 -45.91
C ARG A 430 7.82 -19.13 -46.12
N LEU A 431 7.00 -19.36 -45.09
CA LEU A 431 5.53 -19.29 -45.16
C LEU A 431 4.99 -17.85 -44.96
N ALA A 432 5.74 -16.98 -44.28
CA ALA A 432 5.38 -15.59 -44.02
C ALA A 432 5.03 -14.80 -45.30
N LYS A 433 5.68 -15.11 -46.43
CA LYS A 433 5.40 -14.49 -47.75
C LYS A 433 4.05 -14.89 -48.39
N TRP A 434 3.33 -15.87 -47.82
CA TRP A 434 2.02 -16.32 -48.32
C TRP A 434 0.83 -15.88 -47.44
N LYS A 435 1.05 -15.53 -46.15
CA LYS A 435 -0.03 -15.20 -45.20
C LYS A 435 -0.78 -13.88 -45.49
N SER A 436 -0.21 -12.96 -46.27
CA SER A 436 -0.82 -11.66 -46.58
C SER A 436 -2.12 -11.69 -47.41
N LYS A 437 -2.55 -12.86 -47.90
CA LYS A 437 -3.77 -13.04 -48.69
C LYS A 437 -5.00 -13.54 -47.90
N LEU A 438 -4.89 -13.72 -46.58
CA LEU A 438 -5.92 -14.37 -45.76
C LEU A 438 -6.42 -13.54 -44.55
N LEU A 439 -5.98 -12.28 -44.40
CA LEU A 439 -6.38 -11.42 -43.29
C LEU A 439 -7.89 -11.09 -43.35
N ASP A 440 -8.61 -11.38 -42.26
CA ASP A 440 -10.01 -10.98 -42.08
C ASP A 440 -10.08 -9.51 -41.65
N LEU A 441 -10.55 -8.64 -42.55
CA LEU A 441 -10.74 -7.21 -42.32
C LEU A 441 -12.11 -6.85 -41.75
N THR A 442 -12.95 -7.82 -41.37
CA THR A 442 -14.26 -7.55 -40.77
C THR A 442 -14.15 -7.19 -39.28
N LEU A 443 -15.13 -6.44 -38.77
CA LEU A 443 -15.27 -6.11 -37.34
C LEU A 443 -15.48 -7.32 -36.41
N ARG A 444 -15.49 -8.55 -36.92
CA ARG A 444 -15.44 -9.77 -36.10
C ARG A 444 -14.03 -10.07 -35.58
N ASN A 445 -13.01 -9.55 -36.26
CA ASN A 445 -11.62 -9.77 -35.90
C ASN A 445 -11.23 -8.89 -34.70
N LYS A 446 -10.76 -9.51 -33.60
CA LYS A 446 -10.28 -8.80 -32.39
C LYS A 446 -9.05 -7.92 -32.66
N LEU A 447 -8.31 -8.18 -33.74
CA LEU A 447 -7.21 -7.34 -34.20
C LEU A 447 -7.70 -5.99 -34.77
N LEU A 448 -8.98 -5.84 -35.07
CA LEU A 448 -9.58 -4.58 -35.54
C LEU A 448 -10.63 -4.02 -34.58
N ASN A 449 -11.30 -4.90 -33.82
CA ASN A 449 -12.39 -4.57 -32.91
C ASN A 449 -12.19 -5.30 -31.57
N PHE A 450 -11.08 -5.00 -30.90
CA PHE A 450 -10.78 -5.45 -29.55
C PHE A 450 -11.88 -4.98 -28.58
N LYS A 451 -12.37 -5.93 -27.78
CA LYS A 451 -13.32 -5.68 -26.71
C LYS A 451 -12.90 -6.48 -25.49
N PRO A 452 -12.96 -5.91 -24.27
CA PRO A 452 -12.72 -6.67 -23.04
C PRO A 452 -13.65 -7.88 -22.92
N THR A 453 -13.08 -9.02 -22.53
CA THR A 453 -13.77 -10.28 -22.26
C THR A 453 -13.19 -10.93 -21.00
N LYS A 454 -13.73 -12.08 -20.57
CA LYS A 454 -13.10 -12.88 -19.51
C LYS A 454 -11.72 -13.44 -19.89
N ALA A 455 -11.42 -13.57 -21.19
CA ALA A 455 -10.12 -14.04 -21.69
C ALA A 455 -9.22 -12.87 -22.14
N THR A 456 -9.32 -11.73 -21.46
CA THR A 456 -8.44 -10.56 -21.60
C THR A 456 -8.19 -9.92 -20.23
N LEU A 457 -7.04 -9.30 -20.04
CA LEU A 457 -6.65 -8.63 -18.80
C LEU A 457 -5.96 -7.30 -19.11
N HIS A 458 -6.56 -6.18 -18.69
CA HIS A 458 -5.97 -4.85 -18.80
C HIS A 458 -4.93 -4.67 -17.70
N LEU A 459 -3.67 -4.44 -18.07
CA LEU A 459 -2.58 -4.18 -17.14
C LEU A 459 -2.37 -2.68 -16.94
N VAL A 460 -2.08 -2.29 -15.71
CA VAL A 460 -1.69 -0.92 -15.36
C VAL A 460 -0.20 -0.77 -15.71
N ALA A 461 0.08 -0.10 -16.82
CA ALA A 461 1.43 0.09 -17.34
C ALA A 461 1.60 1.55 -17.78
N PRO A 462 2.00 2.47 -16.88
CA PRO A 462 2.16 3.89 -17.18
C PRO A 462 3.37 4.20 -18.08
N ASP A 463 4.24 3.22 -18.31
CA ASP A 463 5.36 3.27 -19.24
C ASP A 463 5.40 1.94 -20.02
N LEU A 464 4.91 1.95 -21.26
CA LEU A 464 4.83 0.75 -22.11
C LEU A 464 6.21 0.34 -22.64
N ALA A 465 7.16 1.27 -22.78
CA ALA A 465 8.52 0.96 -23.23
C ALA A 465 9.28 0.24 -22.11
N ARG A 466 9.21 0.75 -20.87
CA ARG A 466 9.81 0.09 -19.71
C ARG A 466 9.20 -1.29 -19.42
N LEU A 467 7.94 -1.53 -19.77
CA LEU A 467 7.32 -2.86 -19.73
C LEU A 467 7.89 -3.80 -20.81
N GLU A 468 8.17 -3.29 -22.02
CA GLU A 468 8.81 -4.08 -23.09
C GLU A 468 10.25 -4.43 -22.73
N ASP A 469 11.06 -3.45 -22.33
CA ASP A 469 12.42 -3.62 -21.80
C ASP A 469 12.47 -4.78 -20.81
N ALA A 470 11.59 -4.75 -19.80
CA ALA A 470 11.62 -5.69 -18.70
C ALA A 470 11.17 -7.10 -19.13
N LEU A 471 10.37 -7.24 -20.19
CA LEU A 471 10.07 -8.53 -20.83
C LEU A 471 11.18 -8.99 -21.78
N ALA A 472 11.84 -8.08 -22.49
CA ALA A 472 12.97 -8.36 -23.38
C ALA A 472 14.19 -8.89 -22.62
N GLU A 473 14.41 -8.42 -21.39
CA GLU A 473 15.42 -8.95 -20.45
C GLU A 473 15.12 -10.38 -19.93
N GLY A 474 14.07 -11.06 -20.43
CA GLY A 474 13.75 -12.44 -20.07
C GLY A 474 13.22 -12.63 -18.65
N ARG A 475 12.64 -11.58 -18.05
CA ARG A 475 12.10 -11.63 -16.68
C ARG A 475 10.71 -12.25 -16.67
N ASP A 476 10.47 -13.17 -15.73
CA ASP A 476 9.13 -13.67 -15.41
C ASP A 476 8.40 -12.72 -14.45
N PHE A 477 7.14 -12.41 -14.73
CA PHE A 477 6.30 -11.53 -13.91
C PHE A 477 5.20 -12.28 -13.18
N HIS A 478 4.94 -11.92 -11.91
CA HIS A 478 3.72 -12.32 -11.23
C HIS A 478 2.58 -11.35 -11.54
N LEU A 479 1.37 -11.87 -11.78
CA LEU A 479 0.18 -11.06 -12.04
C LEU A 479 -0.64 -10.89 -10.76
N ARG A 480 -0.90 -9.65 -10.36
CA ARG A 480 -1.65 -9.30 -9.15
C ARG A 480 -2.85 -8.42 -9.50
N ALA A 481 -3.91 -8.51 -8.70
CA ALA A 481 -5.06 -7.62 -8.82
C ALA A 481 -4.69 -6.23 -8.29
N LEU A 482 -5.37 -5.20 -8.81
CA LEU A 482 -5.24 -3.84 -8.31
C LEU A 482 -5.85 -3.75 -6.89
N PRO A 483 -5.07 -3.45 -5.84
CA PRO A 483 -5.64 -3.17 -4.53
C PRO A 483 -6.42 -1.83 -4.51
N PRO A 484 -7.32 -1.63 -3.54
CA PRO A 484 -7.86 -0.31 -3.26
C PRO A 484 -6.72 0.65 -2.87
N LEU A 485 -6.73 1.86 -3.40
CA LEU A 485 -5.67 2.85 -3.22
C LEU A 485 -6.23 4.25 -3.04
N MET A 486 -6.15 4.79 -1.82
CA MET A 486 -6.68 6.13 -1.49
C MET A 486 -8.20 6.25 -1.79
N GLU A 487 -8.94 5.18 -1.49
CA GLU A 487 -10.39 5.04 -1.69
C GLU A 487 -11.12 4.73 -0.37
N GLY A 488 -12.44 4.95 -0.35
CA GLY A 488 -13.30 4.57 0.78
C GLY A 488 -13.04 5.39 2.04
N LEU A 489 -12.51 4.74 3.08
CA LEU A 489 -12.23 5.36 4.39
C LEU A 489 -10.80 5.89 4.53
N ASP A 490 -9.93 5.65 3.53
CA ASP A 490 -8.55 6.13 3.52
C ASP A 490 -8.52 7.68 3.59
N PRO A 491 -7.81 8.30 4.55
CA PRO A 491 -7.69 9.76 4.64
C PRO A 491 -6.77 10.38 3.59
N ARG A 492 -5.99 9.57 2.87
CA ARG A 492 -5.06 10.03 1.84
C ARG A 492 -5.82 10.32 0.56
N VAL A 493 -5.37 11.30 -0.22
CA VAL A 493 -6.06 11.74 -1.43
C VAL A 493 -5.12 11.71 -2.64
N ALA A 494 -5.53 11.02 -3.70
CA ALA A 494 -4.70 10.83 -4.90
C ALA A 494 -4.24 12.14 -5.56
N GLN A 495 -5.08 13.19 -5.55
CA GLN A 495 -4.70 14.53 -6.03
C GLN A 495 -3.60 15.18 -5.17
N VAL A 496 -3.59 14.91 -3.87
CA VAL A 496 -2.58 15.40 -2.91
C VAL A 496 -1.28 14.61 -3.03
N HIS A 497 -1.36 13.31 -3.35
CA HIS A 497 -0.17 12.52 -3.71
C HIS A 497 0.50 13.08 -4.97
N ALA A 498 -0.30 13.37 -6.01
CA ALA A 498 0.21 13.95 -7.24
C ALA A 498 0.81 15.36 -7.03
N SER A 499 0.15 16.23 -6.27
CA SER A 499 0.59 17.61 -6.02
C SER A 499 1.87 17.71 -5.18
N ARG A 500 2.04 16.83 -4.18
CA ARG A 500 3.19 16.82 -3.25
C ARG A 500 4.32 15.87 -3.68
N GLY A 501 4.05 14.94 -4.60
CA GLY A 501 4.93 13.85 -4.98
C GLY A 501 5.65 14.05 -6.32
N THR A 502 5.56 13.04 -7.18
CA THR A 502 6.25 12.97 -8.50
C THR A 502 5.53 13.74 -9.62
N GLY A 503 4.37 14.32 -9.33
CA GLY A 503 3.42 14.83 -10.35
C GLY A 503 2.55 13.76 -11.00
N ARG A 504 2.74 12.47 -10.67
CA ARG A 504 1.98 11.33 -11.23
C ARG A 504 0.83 10.91 -10.31
N ALA A 505 -0.10 10.10 -10.84
CA ALA A 505 -1.11 9.47 -10.00
C ALA A 505 -0.43 8.41 -9.09
N PRO A 506 -0.95 8.16 -7.87
CA PRO A 506 -0.40 7.12 -6.98
C PRO A 506 -0.48 5.71 -7.59
N LEU A 507 -1.44 5.50 -8.50
CA LEU A 507 -1.56 4.28 -9.29
C LEU A 507 -0.37 4.04 -10.23
N ASP A 508 0.16 5.12 -10.82
CA ASP A 508 1.29 5.03 -11.77
C ASP A 508 2.59 4.75 -11.02
N ASP A 509 2.82 5.46 -9.91
CA ASP A 509 3.98 5.20 -9.04
C ASP A 509 3.94 3.74 -8.51
N MET A 510 2.78 3.26 -8.02
CA MET A 510 2.59 1.87 -7.59
C MET A 510 2.89 0.85 -8.71
N ALA A 511 2.43 1.10 -9.94
CA ALA A 511 2.67 0.21 -11.07
C ALA A 511 4.15 0.16 -11.49
N LEU A 512 4.87 1.28 -11.40
CA LEU A 512 6.31 1.34 -11.65
C LEU A 512 7.13 0.63 -10.57
N ASP A 513 6.69 0.71 -9.31
CA ASP A 513 7.30 -0.01 -8.18
C ASP A 513 7.05 -1.52 -8.28
N ALA A 514 5.83 -1.94 -8.64
CA ALA A 514 5.49 -3.35 -8.90
C ALA A 514 6.32 -3.92 -10.06
N LEU A 515 6.45 -3.18 -11.18
CA LEU A 515 7.26 -3.57 -12.32
C LEU A 515 8.74 -3.76 -11.93
N ALA A 516 9.28 -2.89 -11.09
CA ALA A 516 10.65 -3.01 -10.56
C ALA A 516 10.85 -4.26 -9.68
N GLN A 517 9.76 -4.79 -9.09
CA GLN A 517 9.75 -5.99 -8.25
C GLN A 517 9.37 -7.27 -9.02
N HIS A 518 9.31 -7.22 -10.36
CA HIS A 518 8.88 -8.32 -11.23
C HIS A 518 7.39 -8.71 -11.06
N GLU A 519 6.54 -7.72 -10.87
CA GLU A 519 5.09 -7.89 -10.77
C GLU A 519 4.33 -6.96 -11.72
N LEU A 520 3.14 -7.39 -12.14
CA LEU A 520 2.27 -6.64 -13.06
C LEU A 520 0.87 -6.52 -12.45
N LEU A 521 0.41 -5.29 -12.29
CA LEU A 521 -0.91 -4.98 -11.73
C LEU A 521 -1.98 -5.05 -12.81
N ALA A 522 -2.99 -5.89 -12.60
CA ALA A 522 -4.14 -6.03 -13.46
C ALA A 522 -5.32 -5.22 -12.93
N ARG A 523 -5.99 -4.48 -13.82
CA ARG A 523 -7.12 -3.60 -13.50
C ARG A 523 -8.44 -4.38 -13.31
N VAL A 524 -8.41 -5.31 -12.35
CA VAL A 524 -9.51 -6.17 -11.91
C VAL A 524 -9.52 -6.25 -10.38
N GLN A 525 -10.69 -6.56 -9.80
CA GLN A 525 -10.81 -6.83 -8.37
C GLN A 525 -10.12 -8.15 -7.98
N PRO A 526 -9.61 -8.30 -6.74
CA PRO A 526 -8.92 -9.51 -6.26
C PRO A 526 -9.63 -10.82 -6.61
N ASP A 527 -10.91 -10.94 -6.24
CA ASP A 527 -11.72 -12.15 -6.45
C ASP A 527 -11.95 -12.51 -7.93
N ALA A 528 -11.74 -11.56 -8.86
CA ALA A 528 -11.94 -11.77 -10.29
C ALA A 528 -10.67 -12.22 -11.03
N LEU A 529 -9.48 -11.98 -10.47
CA LEU A 529 -8.20 -12.18 -11.14
C LEU A 529 -8.01 -13.64 -11.58
N ASP A 530 -8.13 -14.60 -10.67
CA ASP A 530 -7.96 -16.02 -10.96
C ASP A 530 -8.92 -16.52 -12.05
N GLY A 531 -10.15 -15.99 -12.08
CA GLY A 531 -11.13 -16.30 -13.12
C GLY A 531 -10.71 -15.82 -14.51
N HIS A 532 -10.10 -14.62 -14.60
CA HIS A 532 -9.54 -14.11 -15.85
C HIS A 532 -8.28 -14.89 -16.27
N LEU A 533 -7.34 -15.13 -15.35
CA LEU A 533 -6.10 -15.85 -15.63
C LEU A 533 -6.36 -17.30 -16.07
N LEU A 534 -7.31 -17.99 -15.44
CA LEU A 534 -7.72 -19.33 -15.84
C LEU A 534 -8.36 -19.34 -17.24
N ALA A 535 -9.19 -18.36 -17.57
CA ALA A 535 -9.80 -18.24 -18.89
C ALA A 535 -8.78 -17.92 -19.99
N ILE A 536 -7.80 -17.05 -19.71
CA ILE A 536 -6.68 -16.74 -20.62
C ILE A 536 -5.82 -17.99 -20.84
N HIS A 537 -5.39 -18.66 -19.76
CA HIS A 537 -4.57 -19.87 -19.84
C HIS A 537 -5.28 -21.00 -20.62
N ALA A 538 -6.56 -21.25 -20.34
CA ALA A 538 -7.34 -22.25 -21.07
C ALA A 538 -7.45 -21.92 -22.57
N ALA A 539 -7.75 -20.66 -22.91
CA ALA A 539 -7.89 -20.25 -24.30
C ALA A 539 -6.54 -20.24 -25.06
N ALA A 540 -5.44 -19.87 -24.40
CA ALA A 540 -4.09 -19.96 -24.95
C ALA A 540 -3.70 -21.41 -25.26
N ARG A 541 -3.96 -22.33 -24.31
CA ARG A 541 -3.66 -23.76 -24.51
C ARG A 541 -4.50 -24.38 -25.63
N ILE A 542 -5.79 -24.08 -25.69
CA ILE A 542 -6.67 -24.52 -26.80
C ILE A 542 -6.15 -23.98 -28.14
N GLY A 543 -5.78 -22.70 -28.22
CA GLY A 543 -5.24 -22.11 -29.44
C GLY A 543 -3.93 -22.78 -29.91
N LEU A 544 -3.08 -23.21 -28.97
CA LEU A 544 -1.86 -23.95 -29.28
C LEU A 544 -2.14 -25.41 -29.67
N GLU A 545 -3.05 -26.10 -28.96
CA GLU A 545 -3.46 -27.49 -29.22
C GLU A 545 -4.20 -27.65 -30.56
N GLU A 546 -5.08 -26.72 -30.92
CA GLU A 546 -5.87 -26.75 -32.16
C GLU A 546 -5.16 -26.09 -33.35
N GLY A 547 -4.41 -25.00 -33.11
CA GLY A 547 -3.81 -24.15 -34.15
C GLY A 547 -2.31 -24.34 -34.36
N GLY A 548 -1.61 -25.02 -33.45
CA GLY A 548 -0.16 -25.28 -33.54
C GLY A 548 0.73 -24.03 -33.44
N ALA A 549 0.21 -22.89 -32.98
CA ALA A 549 0.92 -21.62 -32.91
C ALA A 549 0.52 -20.81 -31.67
N ASN A 550 1.42 -19.93 -31.19
CA ASN A 550 1.09 -19.07 -30.06
C ASN A 550 0.02 -18.02 -30.45
N THR A 551 -1.05 -17.97 -29.67
CA THR A 551 -2.17 -17.03 -29.81
C THR A 551 -2.28 -16.05 -28.64
N LEU A 552 -1.42 -16.17 -27.63
CA LEU A 552 -1.38 -15.28 -26.46
C LEU A 552 -0.36 -14.16 -26.67
N TYR A 553 -0.85 -12.92 -26.66
CA TYR A 553 -0.01 -11.74 -26.81
C TYR A 553 -0.32 -10.71 -25.70
N LEU A 554 0.71 -9.98 -25.31
CA LEU A 554 0.57 -8.69 -24.65
C LEU A 554 0.46 -7.61 -25.73
N ALA A 555 -0.71 -7.01 -25.87
CA ALA A 555 -0.92 -5.86 -26.73
C ALA A 555 -0.42 -4.59 -26.03
N LEU A 556 0.53 -3.88 -26.64
CA LEU A 556 1.00 -2.56 -26.23
C LEU A 556 0.45 -1.51 -27.20
N GLY A 557 -0.39 -0.62 -26.66
CA GLY A 557 -1.08 0.43 -27.40
C GLY A 557 -2.30 -0.08 -28.18
N LEU A 558 -3.35 0.74 -28.24
CA LEU A 558 -4.51 0.53 -29.11
C LEU A 558 -4.74 1.77 -29.97
N LEU A 559 -5.00 1.57 -31.26
CA LEU A 559 -5.61 2.60 -32.10
C LEU A 559 -7.11 2.58 -31.87
N GLN A 560 -7.65 3.70 -31.41
CA GLN A 560 -9.07 3.99 -31.44
C GLN A 560 -9.45 4.53 -32.82
N TRP A 561 -10.48 3.96 -33.47
CA TRP A 561 -10.88 4.28 -34.84
C TRP A 561 -12.39 4.09 -35.09
N THR A 562 -12.89 4.59 -36.22
CA THR A 562 -14.29 4.53 -36.65
C THR A 562 -14.40 4.18 -38.14
N GLU A 563 -15.50 3.54 -38.57
CA GLU A 563 -15.70 3.19 -39.99
C GLU A 563 -15.90 4.41 -40.92
N ASP A 564 -16.46 5.49 -40.39
CA ASP A 564 -16.69 6.78 -41.07
C ASP A 564 -16.68 7.93 -40.03
N GLU A 565 -16.57 9.18 -40.47
CA GLU A 565 -16.64 10.37 -39.61
C GLU A 565 -17.98 10.44 -38.85
N LYS A 566 -19.07 10.00 -39.49
CA LYS A 566 -20.43 10.03 -38.92
C LYS A 566 -20.76 8.84 -38.03
N ALA A 567 -19.87 7.84 -37.94
CA ALA A 567 -20.10 6.68 -37.09
C ALA A 567 -20.12 7.08 -35.60
N GLU A 568 -21.10 6.56 -34.86
CA GLU A 568 -21.19 6.69 -33.40
C GLU A 568 -20.43 5.56 -32.69
N THR A 569 -20.22 4.41 -33.36
CA THR A 569 -19.48 3.28 -32.80
C THR A 569 -17.99 3.50 -32.96
N VAL A 570 -17.28 3.35 -31.86
CA VAL A 570 -15.82 3.44 -31.77
C VAL A 570 -15.23 2.04 -31.57
N HIS A 571 -14.15 1.74 -32.30
CA HIS A 571 -13.45 0.47 -32.28
C HIS A 571 -12.02 0.65 -31.75
N GLY A 572 -11.49 -0.36 -31.07
CA GLY A 572 -10.09 -0.43 -30.67
C GLY A 572 -9.35 -1.52 -31.44
N ALA A 573 -8.15 -1.24 -31.92
CA ALA A 573 -7.28 -2.20 -32.59
C ALA A 573 -5.91 -2.22 -31.91
N PRO A 574 -5.39 -3.36 -31.42
CA PRO A 574 -4.05 -3.42 -30.82
C PRO A 574 -2.98 -3.02 -31.85
N ILE A 575 -1.97 -2.26 -31.42
CA ILE A 575 -0.92 -1.74 -32.30
C ILE A 575 0.28 -2.70 -32.35
N LEU A 576 0.97 -2.85 -31.23
CA LEU A 576 2.11 -3.76 -31.07
C LEU A 576 1.66 -4.98 -30.26
N LEU A 577 2.02 -6.17 -30.70
CA LEU A 577 1.63 -7.44 -30.08
C LEU A 577 2.90 -8.23 -29.77
N ILE A 578 3.14 -8.45 -28.48
CA ILE A 578 4.33 -9.16 -27.99
C ILE A 578 3.93 -10.58 -27.58
N PRO A 579 4.49 -11.62 -28.21
CA PRO A 579 4.29 -13.00 -27.81
C PRO A 579 4.68 -13.23 -26.35
N VAL A 580 3.76 -13.82 -25.60
CA VAL A 580 3.98 -14.16 -24.19
C VAL A 580 3.41 -15.54 -23.87
N THR A 581 3.92 -16.18 -22.82
CA THR A 581 3.35 -17.40 -22.23
C THR A 581 2.79 -17.10 -20.85
N LEU A 582 1.66 -17.72 -20.52
CA LEU A 582 1.08 -17.69 -19.18
C LEU A 582 1.25 -19.07 -18.56
N GLN A 583 2.18 -19.19 -17.62
CA GLN A 583 2.56 -20.45 -16.99
C GLN A 583 1.87 -20.61 -15.64
N ARG A 584 1.51 -21.84 -15.28
CA ARG A 584 0.91 -22.16 -13.96
C ARG A 584 1.58 -23.40 -13.36
N GLN A 585 2.50 -23.19 -12.42
CA GLN A 585 3.23 -24.28 -11.76
C GLN A 585 2.32 -25.10 -10.82
N SER A 586 1.44 -24.43 -10.06
CA SER A 586 0.43 -25.09 -9.22
C SER A 586 -0.75 -24.16 -8.95
N VAL A 587 -1.78 -24.65 -8.26
CA VAL A 587 -2.88 -23.79 -7.80
C VAL A 587 -2.39 -22.77 -6.75
N ARG A 588 -1.39 -23.13 -5.93
CA ARG A 588 -0.86 -22.28 -4.85
C ARG A 588 0.19 -21.27 -5.32
N ALA A 589 0.94 -21.59 -6.37
CA ALA A 589 2.00 -20.70 -6.90
C ALA A 589 1.45 -19.57 -7.81
N GLY A 590 0.14 -19.58 -8.12
CA GLY A 590 -0.47 -18.63 -9.03
C GLY A 590 -0.01 -18.80 -10.48
N PHE A 591 -0.18 -17.75 -11.28
CA PHE A 591 0.29 -17.68 -12.65
C PHE A 591 1.52 -16.77 -12.77
N ARG A 592 2.38 -17.08 -13.75
CA ARG A 592 3.55 -16.27 -14.15
C ARG A 592 3.42 -15.93 -15.63
N LEU A 593 3.72 -14.69 -15.99
CA LEU A 593 3.80 -14.22 -17.38
C LEU A 593 5.26 -14.14 -17.79
N ALA A 594 5.62 -14.76 -18.91
CA ALA A 594 6.96 -14.74 -19.48
C ALA A 594 6.90 -14.34 -20.96
N ARG A 595 7.97 -13.78 -21.52
CA ARG A 595 8.11 -13.58 -22.96
C ARG A 595 8.12 -14.95 -23.68
N HIS A 596 7.59 -15.01 -24.89
CA HIS A 596 7.71 -16.17 -25.78
C HIS A 596 8.76 -15.89 -26.85
N ASP A 597 9.39 -16.93 -27.41
CA ASP A 597 10.53 -16.81 -28.32
C ASP A 597 10.15 -16.25 -29.72
N ASP A 598 8.86 -16.24 -30.05
CA ASP A 598 8.34 -15.60 -31.27
C ASP A 598 8.65 -14.09 -31.29
N GLU A 599 8.90 -13.55 -32.48
CA GLU A 599 9.12 -12.10 -32.66
C GLU A 599 7.87 -11.27 -32.32
N ALA A 600 8.08 -10.10 -31.71
CA ALA A 600 7.04 -9.09 -31.57
C ALA A 600 6.55 -8.64 -32.95
N ILE A 601 5.26 -8.34 -33.08
CA ILE A 601 4.63 -7.97 -34.35
C ILE A 601 3.77 -6.72 -34.24
N VAL A 602 3.96 -5.77 -35.16
CA VAL A 602 2.96 -4.72 -35.40
C VAL A 602 1.78 -5.35 -36.14
N ASN A 603 0.56 -5.11 -35.67
CA ASN A 603 -0.65 -5.74 -36.14
C ASN A 603 -0.84 -5.59 -37.68
N PRO A 604 -0.63 -6.67 -38.48
CA PRO A 604 -0.67 -6.59 -39.93
C PRO A 604 -2.09 -6.41 -40.47
N THR A 605 -3.10 -6.88 -39.74
CA THR A 605 -4.51 -6.68 -40.09
C THR A 605 -4.88 -5.20 -40.00
N LEU A 606 -4.41 -4.51 -38.96
CA LEU A 606 -4.59 -3.07 -38.81
C LEU A 606 -3.88 -2.29 -39.92
N LEU A 607 -2.60 -2.59 -40.18
CA LEU A 607 -1.86 -1.95 -41.27
C LEU A 607 -2.54 -2.15 -42.65
N GLN A 608 -3.11 -3.33 -42.90
CA GLN A 608 -3.84 -3.63 -44.13
C GLN A 608 -5.19 -2.90 -44.20
N LEU A 609 -5.92 -2.78 -43.09
CA LEU A 609 -7.17 -2.00 -43.00
C LEU A 609 -6.90 -0.52 -43.32
N LEU A 610 -5.93 0.10 -42.62
CA LEU A 610 -5.53 1.50 -42.82
C LEU A 610 -5.23 1.79 -44.29
N ARG A 611 -4.45 0.91 -44.93
CA ARG A 611 -4.06 1.03 -46.33
C ARG A 611 -5.22 0.81 -47.33
N THR A 612 -6.13 -0.11 -47.05
CA THR A 612 -7.17 -0.54 -48.02
C THR A 612 -8.42 0.32 -47.93
N ASN A 613 -8.86 0.64 -46.72
CA ASN A 613 -10.14 1.29 -46.48
C ASN A 613 -10.02 2.81 -46.32
N PHE A 614 -8.86 3.30 -45.86
CA PHE A 614 -8.63 4.71 -45.55
C PHE A 614 -7.47 5.34 -46.35
N GLU A 615 -6.82 4.57 -47.23
CA GLU A 615 -5.64 4.95 -48.02
C GLU A 615 -4.41 5.41 -47.20
N LEU A 616 -4.44 5.23 -45.88
CA LEU A 616 -3.40 5.64 -44.93
C LEU A 616 -2.19 4.71 -44.99
N ARG A 617 -0.99 5.28 -44.81
CA ARG A 617 0.26 4.53 -44.68
C ARG A 617 1.03 4.98 -43.45
N VAL A 618 1.20 4.07 -42.50
CA VAL A 618 2.09 4.29 -41.35
C VAL A 618 3.53 4.13 -41.83
N THR A 619 4.26 5.24 -41.94
CA THR A 619 5.63 5.25 -42.45
C THR A 619 6.63 4.82 -41.39
N GLY A 620 7.70 4.13 -41.79
CA GLY A 620 8.79 3.74 -40.88
C GLY A 620 8.55 2.46 -40.06
N LEU A 621 7.57 1.63 -40.46
CA LEU A 621 7.28 0.31 -39.85
C LEU A 621 7.46 -0.87 -40.83
N ASP A 622 8.20 -0.68 -41.94
CA ASP A 622 8.53 -1.77 -42.88
C ASP A 622 9.40 -2.87 -42.22
N ALA A 623 10.15 -2.49 -41.19
CA ALA A 623 10.68 -3.34 -40.15
C ALA A 623 10.33 -2.68 -38.80
N ILE A 624 10.19 -3.47 -37.74
CA ILE A 624 9.87 -2.93 -36.41
C ILE A 624 11.10 -2.16 -35.89
N PRO A 625 10.94 -0.88 -35.49
CA PRO A 625 12.03 -0.14 -34.86
C PRO A 625 12.50 -0.82 -33.57
N VAL A 626 13.81 -0.93 -33.42
CA VAL A 626 14.48 -1.49 -32.24
C VAL A 626 15.45 -0.48 -31.65
N ASP A 627 15.68 -0.57 -30.35
CA ASP A 627 16.65 0.23 -29.60
C ASP A 627 17.74 -0.66 -28.97
N GLU A 628 18.39 -0.20 -27.88
CA GLU A 628 19.44 -0.95 -27.20
C GLU A 628 18.93 -2.15 -26.38
N LYS A 629 17.61 -2.26 -26.16
CA LYS A 629 17.00 -3.25 -25.25
C LYS A 629 15.95 -4.14 -25.90
N GLY A 630 15.28 -3.67 -26.95
CA GLY A 630 14.22 -4.43 -27.57
C GLY A 630 13.50 -3.64 -28.66
N VAL A 631 12.18 -3.62 -28.59
CA VAL A 631 11.33 -2.89 -29.52
C VAL A 631 11.19 -1.44 -29.04
N ASP A 632 11.48 -0.48 -29.91
CA ASP A 632 11.27 0.95 -29.65
C ASP A 632 9.75 1.26 -29.69
N VAL A 633 9.07 0.91 -28.60
CA VAL A 633 7.61 1.05 -28.43
C VAL A 633 7.18 2.50 -28.63
N ALA A 634 7.97 3.45 -28.11
CA ALA A 634 7.69 4.87 -28.21
C ALA A 634 7.62 5.33 -29.68
N ARG A 635 8.57 4.89 -30.52
CA ARG A 635 8.58 5.19 -31.95
C ARG A 635 7.50 4.47 -32.74
N VAL A 636 7.17 3.22 -32.38
CA VAL A 636 6.03 2.51 -32.98
C VAL A 636 4.73 3.29 -32.75
N LEU A 637 4.44 3.65 -31.49
CA LEU A 637 3.23 4.39 -31.14
C LEU A 637 3.22 5.80 -31.73
N GLN A 638 4.38 6.46 -31.83
CA GLN A 638 4.51 7.76 -32.47
C GLN A 638 4.24 7.70 -33.99
N ALA A 639 4.66 6.64 -34.68
CA ALA A 639 4.36 6.47 -36.10
C ALA A 639 2.84 6.37 -36.35
N PHE A 640 2.12 5.63 -35.49
CA PHE A 640 0.65 5.59 -35.53
C PHE A 640 0.02 6.95 -35.21
N ARG A 641 0.49 7.67 -34.18
CA ARG A 641 -0.01 9.01 -33.84
C ARG A 641 0.09 9.97 -35.04
N LEU A 642 1.25 10.00 -35.70
CA LEU A 642 1.46 10.86 -36.89
C LEU A 642 0.57 10.46 -38.07
N ALA A 643 0.28 9.17 -38.23
CA ALA A 643 -0.56 8.67 -39.33
C ALA A 643 -2.06 8.97 -39.16
N VAL A 644 -2.53 9.28 -37.94
CA VAL A 644 -3.96 9.48 -37.64
C VAL A 644 -4.30 10.87 -37.09
N ALA A 645 -3.30 11.75 -36.91
CA ALA A 645 -3.44 13.06 -36.24
C ALA A 645 -4.53 13.97 -36.82
N GLU A 646 -4.76 13.90 -38.13
CA GLU A 646 -5.74 14.74 -38.85
C GLU A 646 -7.14 14.09 -38.94
N ILE A 647 -7.37 12.94 -38.30
CA ILE A 647 -8.62 12.17 -38.41
C ILE A 647 -9.48 12.35 -37.15
N PRO A 648 -10.67 12.95 -37.23
CA PRO A 648 -11.54 13.14 -36.07
C PRO A 648 -11.92 11.82 -35.39
N LYS A 649 -11.97 11.83 -34.04
CA LYS A 649 -12.28 10.69 -33.15
C LYS A 649 -11.23 9.56 -33.09
N TRP A 650 -10.16 9.63 -33.88
CA TRP A 650 -9.10 8.63 -33.88
C TRP A 650 -7.98 9.05 -32.91
N GLU A 651 -7.51 8.12 -32.08
CA GLU A 651 -6.44 8.39 -31.12
C GLU A 651 -5.64 7.11 -30.80
N VAL A 652 -4.38 7.28 -30.39
CA VAL A 652 -3.55 6.18 -29.90
C VAL A 652 -3.62 6.15 -28.38
N LEU A 653 -4.25 5.12 -27.83
CA LEU A 653 -4.36 4.86 -26.40
C LEU A 653 -3.16 4.04 -25.93
N GLU A 654 -2.35 4.60 -25.04
CA GLU A 654 -1.22 3.89 -24.41
C GLU A 654 -1.75 2.97 -23.29
N GLN A 655 -2.20 1.77 -23.67
CA GLN A 655 -2.72 0.75 -22.75
C GLN A 655 -2.05 -0.61 -23.01
N ALA A 656 -1.89 -1.40 -21.96
CA ALA A 656 -1.38 -2.78 -22.02
C ALA A 656 -2.51 -3.79 -21.80
N HIS A 657 -2.73 -4.71 -22.74
CA HIS A 657 -3.77 -5.74 -22.62
C HIS A 657 -3.23 -7.13 -22.95
N LEU A 658 -3.23 -8.02 -21.96
CA LEU A 658 -2.96 -9.44 -22.16
C LEU A 658 -4.21 -10.12 -22.74
N GLY A 659 -4.08 -10.88 -23.83
CA GLY A 659 -5.24 -11.56 -24.40
C GLY A 659 -4.93 -12.48 -25.58
N ILE A 660 -5.98 -13.16 -26.05
CA ILE A 660 -5.90 -14.07 -27.19
C ILE A 660 -6.18 -13.33 -28.51
N PHE A 661 -5.16 -13.28 -29.36
CA PHE A 661 -5.18 -12.67 -30.69
C PHE A 661 -4.76 -13.71 -31.73
N SER A 662 -5.67 -14.04 -32.66
CA SER A 662 -5.38 -14.96 -33.76
C SER A 662 -5.28 -14.22 -35.09
N PHE A 663 -4.30 -14.62 -35.90
CA PHE A 663 -4.10 -14.16 -37.28
C PHE A 663 -4.60 -15.19 -38.31
N THR A 664 -5.12 -16.33 -37.86
CA THR A 664 -5.80 -17.31 -38.70
C THR A 664 -7.30 -17.04 -38.75
N LYS A 665 -7.95 -17.58 -39.78
CA LYS A 665 -9.36 -17.35 -40.12
C LYS A 665 -10.26 -18.44 -39.56
#